data_AF-A0A8T1R7X4-F1
#
_entry.id   AF-A0A8T1R7X4-F1
#
_cell.length_a   1.000
_cell.length_b   1.000
_cell.length_c   1.000
_cell.angle_alpha   90.00
_cell.angle_beta   90.00
_cell.angle_gamma   90.00
#
_symmetry.space_group_name_H-M   'P 1'
#
loop_
_entity.id
_entity.type
_entity.pdbx_description
1 polymer ?
#
loop_
_entity_poly.entity_id
_entity_poly.type
_entity_poly.pdbx_seq_one_letter_code
_entity_poly.pdbx_strand_id
1 'polypeptide(L)'
;MATDMQKLIGTSEEDDDEEMDMDVKEEDDDEENGEKHAAPVMVGVGGMVTGSSNNQFQHHNQQTQDQMGTPGGGTRRCRPLEEKERTKLRERHRRAITARILAGLRRHGNYNLRVRADINDVIAALAREAGWVVLPDGTTFPSRSQGSRPVGGAAAVVTSSPSQMVSQHSPSASVRGVASGYQSSVEYNTGRMKGVYIPSSSPYDLSSSARSHTSSLVGDGGEPIESHPLIGGSMNSIDDKQIVDLPSKLLERNFAGTTHVPVYVMLPLGVINMKCELVDPDDLLKELRVLKSINIDGVVVDCWWGIVEAHSPQEYNWSGYKRLFQMVRELKLKLQVVMSFHECGGNVGDDVCIPLPHWVAEIGRSNPDIFFTDKEGRRNPECLSWGIDKERVLRGRTAIEVYFDYMRSFRVEFSEFFEDGIISIIEVGLGPCGELRYPSFPVKHGWRYPGIGEFQCYDRYLLRSLRRAAEARGHSLWARGPDNAGSYNSRPHETGFFCDGGDYDGYYGRFFLKWYSQVLVDHGDRVLHLAKLAFEGTCIAAKLPSIHWWYKTSSHAAELTAGFYNSCNRDGYAAIAAMLKKHGAALNFTFPLVQMLDRHEDLSEALADPEGLVWQVLNAAWDVCIPVASENALPCLDRVGYNKILDYGKPTNDLDGRHFLSFTYLRLSPPLMEQQNFVEFEGFVKRMHGEAVHDLQG
;
A
#
# COMPACT_ATOMS: atom_id res chain seq x y z
N MET A 1 -54.09 -6.76 -41.75
CA MET A 1 -54.93 -5.84 -42.55
C MET A 1 -54.95 -4.53 -41.78
N ALA A 2 -54.32 -3.47 -42.30
CA ALA A 2 -54.91 -2.52 -43.27
C ALA A 2 -55.54 -1.34 -42.48
N THR A 3 -54.84 -0.20 -42.32
CA THR A 3 -54.78 0.98 -43.22
C THR A 3 -56.06 1.86 -43.16
N ASP A 4 -56.03 3.19 -43.05
CA ASP A 4 -54.92 4.15 -42.81
C ASP A 4 -55.50 5.57 -42.55
N MET A 5 -54.62 6.58 -42.37
CA MET A 5 -54.81 8.03 -42.57
C MET A 5 -55.72 8.79 -41.58
N GLN A 6 -55.20 9.70 -40.73
CA GLN A 6 -54.65 11.06 -41.00
C GLN A 6 -55.75 12.16 -41.08
N LYS A 7 -55.51 13.46 -40.79
CA LYS A 7 -54.25 14.24 -40.82
C LYS A 7 -54.25 15.49 -39.92
N LEU A 8 -53.06 16.12 -39.81
CA LEU A 8 -52.70 17.41 -39.17
C LEU A 8 -52.61 17.32 -37.63
N ILE A 9 -51.67 17.96 -36.92
CA ILE A 9 -50.40 18.70 -37.20
C ILE A 9 -49.51 18.45 -35.93
N GLY A 10 -48.17 18.53 -35.88
CA GLY A 10 -47.13 19.12 -36.72
C GLY A 10 -46.33 20.15 -35.87
N THR A 11 -45.00 20.16 -35.77
CA THR A 11 -43.93 19.41 -36.47
C THR A 11 -42.73 19.09 -35.55
N SER A 12 -41.78 18.30 -36.07
CA SER A 12 -40.34 18.28 -35.77
C SER A 12 -39.67 19.64 -36.13
N GLU A 13 -38.37 19.94 -35.97
CA GLU A 13 -37.09 19.19 -35.93
C GLU A 13 -36.28 19.48 -34.63
N GLU A 14 -35.17 18.80 -34.28
CA GLU A 14 -33.75 19.06 -34.65
C GLU A 14 -33.34 20.56 -34.71
N ASP A 15 -32.22 20.93 -34.05
CA ASP A 15 -31.26 21.97 -34.50
C ASP A 15 -30.06 22.14 -33.54
N ASP A 16 -28.87 22.19 -34.15
CA ASP A 16 -27.63 22.95 -33.88
C ASP A 16 -26.83 22.95 -32.55
N ASP A 17 -25.54 22.58 -32.70
CA ASP A 17 -24.40 22.96 -31.87
C ASP A 17 -23.96 24.41 -32.14
N GLU A 18 -24.44 25.40 -31.37
CA GLU A 18 -23.87 26.76 -31.38
C GLU A 18 -22.70 26.90 -30.37
N GLU A 19 -21.47 26.90 -30.89
CA GLU A 19 -20.25 27.22 -30.15
C GLU A 19 -20.19 28.73 -29.83
N MET A 20 -20.76 29.13 -28.69
CA MET A 20 -20.77 30.53 -28.23
C MET A 20 -19.37 31.02 -27.81
N ASP A 21 -18.60 31.48 -28.80
CA ASP A 21 -17.37 32.24 -28.57
C ASP A 21 -17.68 33.56 -27.84
N MET A 22 -16.96 33.85 -26.75
CA MET A 22 -17.22 35.02 -25.91
C MET A 22 -16.06 36.01 -25.98
N ASP A 23 -16.21 36.95 -26.91
CA ASP A 23 -15.43 38.18 -27.00
C ASP A 23 -15.37 38.91 -25.63
N VAL A 24 -14.20 38.88 -25.00
CA VAL A 24 -13.91 39.72 -23.84
C VAL A 24 -13.32 41.02 -24.35
N LYS A 25 -14.16 42.05 -24.47
CA LYS A 25 -13.69 43.43 -24.63
C LYS A 25 -12.91 43.83 -23.37
N GLU A 26 -11.68 44.25 -23.56
CA GLU A 26 -10.93 45.00 -22.54
C GLU A 26 -11.32 46.48 -22.67
N GLU A 27 -11.49 47.18 -21.55
CA GLU A 27 -11.71 48.63 -21.49
C GLU A 27 -10.38 49.25 -21.05
N ASP A 28 -9.78 50.07 -21.92
CA ASP A 28 -8.55 50.83 -21.63
C ASP A 28 -8.88 52.14 -20.89
N ASP A 29 -8.20 52.41 -19.78
CA ASP A 29 -8.15 53.73 -19.13
C ASP A 29 -6.90 54.50 -19.62
N ASP A 30 -7.10 55.58 -20.37
CA ASP A 30 -6.03 56.50 -20.81
C ASP A 30 -5.56 57.42 -19.67
N GLU A 31 -4.24 57.54 -19.46
CA GLU A 31 -3.65 58.79 -18.95
C GLU A 31 -2.55 59.30 -19.92
N GLU A 32 -2.64 60.59 -20.25
CA GLU A 32 -1.98 61.20 -21.41
C GLU A 32 -0.63 61.85 -21.06
N ASN A 33 0.42 61.59 -21.86
CA ASN A 33 1.50 62.58 -22.06
C ASN A 33 2.43 62.31 -23.27
N GLY A 34 2.78 63.37 -24.03
CA GLY A 34 4.22 63.62 -24.26
C GLY A 34 4.88 63.36 -25.62
N GLU A 35 4.20 63.53 -26.75
CA GLU A 35 4.76 63.97 -28.06
C GLU A 35 5.90 63.21 -28.82
N LYS A 36 5.66 62.98 -30.13
CA LYS A 36 6.60 63.13 -31.30
C LYS A 36 7.83 62.18 -31.42
N HIS A 37 8.22 61.64 -32.59
CA HIS A 37 7.95 61.98 -34.00
C HIS A 37 8.19 60.79 -34.97
N ALA A 38 7.51 60.85 -36.14
CA ALA A 38 7.95 60.42 -37.48
C ALA A 38 8.51 58.99 -37.75
N ALA A 39 7.73 58.23 -38.52
CA ALA A 39 8.14 57.09 -39.37
C ALA A 39 8.88 57.57 -40.67
N PRO A 40 9.18 56.74 -41.72
CA PRO A 40 8.97 55.28 -41.89
C PRO A 40 10.04 54.47 -42.72
N VAL A 41 9.81 53.14 -42.83
CA VAL A 41 9.85 52.30 -44.08
C VAL A 41 11.15 51.71 -44.69
N MET A 42 10.96 50.53 -45.33
CA MET A 42 11.86 49.72 -46.20
C MET A 42 13.04 48.97 -45.56
N VAL A 43 13.59 47.87 -46.12
CA VAL A 43 13.11 46.65 -46.86
C VAL A 43 14.36 45.84 -47.26
N GLY A 44 14.29 44.50 -47.35
CA GLY A 44 15.38 43.62 -47.82
C GLY A 44 15.78 42.58 -46.75
N VAL A 45 15.49 41.28 -46.84
CA VAL A 45 15.69 40.25 -47.89
C VAL A 45 17.13 39.69 -47.94
N GLY A 46 17.26 38.44 -47.47
CA GLY A 46 18.23 37.45 -47.97
C GLY A 46 19.68 37.52 -47.46
N GLY A 47 20.24 36.38 -47.08
CA GLY A 47 21.66 36.26 -46.70
C GLY A 47 21.97 35.02 -45.86
N MET A 48 22.29 33.90 -46.51
CA MET A 48 22.67 32.63 -45.88
C MET A 48 24.21 32.44 -45.95
N VAL A 49 24.75 31.38 -45.33
CA VAL A 49 26.07 30.73 -45.60
C VAL A 49 27.32 31.16 -44.78
N THR A 50 27.53 30.44 -43.65
CA THR A 50 28.81 29.87 -43.12
C THR A 50 29.99 30.75 -42.63
N GLY A 51 30.91 30.11 -41.86
CA GLY A 51 32.30 30.57 -41.63
C GLY A 51 32.60 31.04 -40.20
N SER A 52 32.51 30.22 -39.14
CA SER A 52 33.42 29.14 -38.74
C SER A 52 34.85 29.57 -38.31
N SER A 53 35.20 29.16 -37.07
CA SER A 53 36.55 28.90 -36.52
C SER A 53 37.39 30.01 -35.86
N ASN A 54 38.00 29.61 -34.73
CA ASN A 54 39.29 30.04 -34.16
C ASN A 54 39.42 31.44 -33.47
N ASN A 55 40.16 31.57 -32.35
CA ASN A 55 40.58 30.58 -31.34
C ASN A 55 41.12 31.27 -30.05
N GLN A 56 41.36 30.47 -29.00
CA GLN A 56 42.41 30.62 -27.95
C GLN A 56 42.49 31.85 -27.00
N PHE A 57 42.47 31.53 -25.69
CA PHE A 57 43.25 32.12 -24.57
C PHE A 57 43.03 33.62 -24.20
N GLN A 58 43.31 34.10 -22.97
CA GLN A 58 44.03 33.53 -21.80
C GLN A 58 43.48 34.06 -20.44
N HIS A 59 43.94 33.49 -19.31
CA HIS A 59 43.54 33.88 -17.94
C HIS A 59 44.19 35.16 -17.40
N HIS A 60 43.43 36.05 -16.72
CA HIS A 60 43.70 36.64 -15.39
C HIS A 60 42.61 37.70 -15.01
N ASN A 61 42.47 38.24 -13.78
CA ASN A 61 42.43 37.73 -12.39
C ASN A 61 42.06 38.91 -11.45
N GLN A 62 41.75 38.65 -10.16
CA GLN A 62 41.55 39.63 -9.04
C GLN A 62 40.30 40.55 -9.14
N GLN A 63 39.56 40.99 -8.11
CA GLN A 63 39.57 41.00 -6.62
C GLN A 63 39.68 42.41 -5.98
N THR A 64 38.55 42.95 -5.49
CA THR A 64 38.33 43.82 -4.30
C THR A 64 36.79 43.98 -4.13
N GLN A 65 36.15 43.85 -2.95
CA GLN A 65 36.00 44.84 -1.84
C GLN A 65 35.38 46.20 -2.28
N ASP A 66 34.40 46.81 -1.57
CA ASP A 66 33.74 46.44 -0.31
C ASP A 66 32.33 47.09 -0.09
N GLN A 67 31.59 46.58 0.90
CA GLN A 67 30.51 47.17 1.74
C GLN A 67 29.29 47.99 1.21
N MET A 68 28.11 47.54 1.70
CA MET A 68 26.88 48.26 2.14
C MET A 68 26.12 49.26 1.24
N GLY A 69 24.84 48.94 0.99
CA GLY A 69 23.81 49.88 0.52
C GLY A 69 22.40 49.27 0.43
N THR A 70 21.41 49.86 1.12
CA THR A 70 19.97 49.53 1.09
C THR A 70 19.24 50.81 1.53
N PRO A 71 18.13 51.29 0.92
CA PRO A 71 17.02 50.48 0.40
C PRO A 71 16.36 50.92 -0.93
N GLY A 72 15.51 50.02 -1.47
CA GLY A 72 14.39 50.39 -2.36
C GLY A 72 14.69 50.49 -3.85
N GLY A 73 13.68 50.20 -4.67
CA GLY A 73 13.77 50.20 -6.15
C GLY A 73 13.88 48.78 -6.72
N GLY A 74 12.81 48.29 -7.35
CA GLY A 74 12.73 46.92 -7.84
C GLY A 74 13.06 46.78 -9.33
N THR A 75 13.81 45.75 -9.70
CA THR A 75 13.90 45.27 -11.09
C THR A 75 13.46 43.81 -11.13
N ARG A 76 12.17 43.56 -11.36
CA ARG A 76 11.65 42.19 -11.52
C ARG A 76 12.27 41.59 -12.80
N ARG A 77 13.09 40.54 -12.67
CA ARG A 77 13.45 39.69 -13.81
C ARG A 77 12.16 39.16 -14.45
N CYS A 78 11.97 39.39 -15.75
CA CYS A 78 10.87 38.79 -16.47
C CYS A 78 10.97 37.27 -16.42
N ARG A 79 9.88 36.61 -16.04
CA ARG A 79 9.74 35.15 -16.22
C ARG A 79 9.57 34.85 -17.71
N PRO A 80 10.01 33.68 -18.22
CA PRO A 80 9.75 33.26 -19.59
C PRO A 80 8.26 33.33 -19.94
N LEU A 81 7.95 33.68 -21.18
CA LEU A 81 6.56 33.84 -21.65
C LEU A 81 5.74 32.56 -21.43
N GLU A 82 6.32 31.39 -21.73
CA GLU A 82 5.72 30.08 -21.47
C GLU A 82 5.37 29.84 -19.99
N GLU A 83 6.17 30.34 -19.05
CA GLU A 83 5.88 30.20 -17.61
C GLU A 83 4.73 31.13 -17.19
N LYS A 84 4.66 32.32 -17.78
CA LYS A 84 3.55 33.27 -17.62
C LYS A 84 2.25 32.68 -18.19
N GLU A 85 2.32 31.99 -19.33
CA GLU A 85 1.17 31.34 -19.98
C GLU A 85 0.73 30.06 -19.27
N ARG A 86 1.65 29.18 -18.86
CA ARG A 86 1.32 28.04 -17.97
C ARG A 86 0.69 28.51 -16.67
N THR A 87 1.04 29.70 -16.18
CA THR A 87 0.40 30.32 -15.01
C THR A 87 -0.99 30.87 -15.34
N LYS A 88 -1.18 31.58 -16.47
CA LYS A 88 -2.52 31.97 -16.98
C LYS A 88 -3.43 30.75 -17.17
N LEU A 89 -2.92 29.65 -17.72
CA LEU A 89 -3.68 28.42 -17.99
C LEU A 89 -4.10 27.73 -16.69
N ARG A 90 -3.18 27.57 -15.71
CA ARG A 90 -3.52 27.07 -14.37
C ARG A 90 -4.60 27.92 -13.69
N GLU A 91 -4.52 29.24 -13.81
CA GLU A 91 -5.50 30.15 -13.20
C GLU A 91 -6.86 30.12 -13.93
N ARG A 92 -6.88 30.04 -15.27
CA ARG A 92 -8.11 29.78 -16.05
C ARG A 92 -8.77 28.46 -15.65
N HIS A 93 -7.98 27.38 -15.54
CA HIS A 93 -8.46 26.06 -15.13
C HIS A 93 -9.01 26.06 -13.69
N ARG A 94 -8.31 26.71 -12.74
CA ARG A 94 -8.78 26.89 -11.36
C ARG A 94 -10.12 27.63 -11.30
N ARG A 95 -10.28 28.70 -12.10
CA ARG A 95 -11.55 29.45 -12.22
C ARG A 95 -12.66 28.59 -12.84
N ALA A 96 -12.36 27.82 -13.88
CA ALA A 96 -13.33 26.93 -14.53
C ALA A 96 -13.82 25.80 -13.59
N ILE A 97 -12.93 25.17 -12.81
CA ILE A 97 -13.31 24.20 -11.77
C ILE A 97 -14.21 24.88 -10.73
N THR A 98 -13.80 26.06 -10.23
CA THR A 98 -14.59 26.81 -9.24
C THR A 98 -15.99 27.14 -9.76
N ALA A 99 -16.10 27.58 -11.02
CA ALA A 99 -17.38 27.87 -11.67
C ALA A 99 -18.26 26.61 -11.83
N ARG A 100 -17.68 25.46 -12.20
CA ARG A 100 -18.41 24.17 -12.28
C ARG A 100 -18.93 23.71 -10.91
N ILE A 101 -18.14 23.85 -9.85
CA ILE A 101 -18.58 23.55 -8.47
C ILE A 101 -19.72 24.48 -8.06
N LEU A 102 -19.58 25.79 -8.27
CA LEU A 102 -20.62 26.78 -7.98
C LEU A 102 -21.93 26.52 -8.76
N ALA A 103 -21.83 26.09 -10.02
CA ALA A 103 -22.99 25.70 -10.82
C ALA A 103 -23.65 24.42 -10.29
N GLY A 104 -22.88 23.42 -9.88
CA GLY A 104 -23.39 22.19 -9.26
C GLY A 104 -24.14 22.45 -7.95
N LEU A 105 -23.56 23.23 -7.04
CA LEU A 105 -24.18 23.63 -5.78
C LEU A 105 -25.52 24.37 -6.01
N ARG A 106 -25.58 25.26 -7.01
CA ARG A 106 -26.81 25.98 -7.39
C ARG A 106 -27.89 25.07 -7.99
N ARG A 107 -27.52 24.03 -8.75
CA ARG A 107 -28.47 23.09 -9.38
C ARG A 107 -29.01 22.03 -8.42
N HIS A 108 -28.20 21.58 -7.46
CA HIS A 108 -28.49 20.35 -6.68
C HIS A 108 -28.52 20.53 -5.16
N GLY A 109 -27.96 21.62 -4.62
CA GLY A 109 -27.81 21.81 -3.16
C GLY A 109 -28.91 22.63 -2.47
N ASN A 110 -29.94 23.07 -3.19
CA ASN A 110 -31.06 23.87 -2.65
C ASN A 110 -30.68 25.21 -1.97
N TYR A 111 -29.41 25.65 -2.09
CA TYR A 111 -28.92 26.90 -1.50
C TYR A 111 -29.59 28.12 -2.16
N ASN A 112 -30.18 28.99 -1.35
CA ASN A 112 -30.85 30.22 -1.81
C ASN A 112 -29.84 31.32 -2.17
N LEU A 113 -29.03 31.06 -3.20
CA LEU A 113 -27.96 31.92 -3.71
C LEU A 113 -28.46 32.80 -4.85
N ARG A 114 -28.05 34.07 -4.86
CA ARG A 114 -28.32 34.99 -5.98
C ARG A 114 -27.65 34.50 -7.27
N VAL A 115 -28.25 34.83 -8.43
CA VAL A 115 -27.73 34.46 -9.76
C VAL A 115 -26.27 34.92 -9.97
N ARG A 116 -25.89 36.05 -9.37
CA ARG A 116 -24.52 36.60 -9.33
C ARG A 116 -23.88 36.54 -7.93
N ALA A 117 -24.26 35.57 -7.09
CA ALA A 117 -23.62 35.35 -5.79
C ALA A 117 -22.12 35.05 -5.96
N ASP A 118 -21.29 35.70 -5.14
CA ASP A 118 -19.83 35.55 -5.16
C ASP A 118 -19.36 34.33 -4.34
N ILE A 119 -18.04 34.19 -4.18
CA ILE A 119 -17.45 33.09 -3.40
C ILE A 119 -17.77 33.19 -1.90
N ASN A 120 -17.98 34.41 -1.38
CA ASN A 120 -18.26 34.65 0.04
C ASN A 120 -19.72 34.33 0.38
N ASP A 121 -20.68 34.72 -0.49
CA ASP A 121 -22.09 34.33 -0.41
C ASP A 121 -22.24 32.79 -0.30
N VAL A 122 -21.43 32.02 -1.06
CA VAL A 122 -21.44 30.54 -1.04
C VAL A 122 -20.77 29.96 0.19
N ILE A 123 -19.59 30.45 0.59
CA ILE A 123 -18.93 30.00 1.84
C ILE A 123 -19.85 30.28 3.04
N ALA A 124 -20.54 31.41 3.06
CA ALA A 124 -21.54 31.74 4.08
C ALA A 124 -22.76 30.80 4.05
N ALA A 125 -23.19 30.32 2.89
CA ALA A 125 -24.26 29.33 2.78
C ALA A 125 -23.84 27.96 3.34
N LEU A 126 -22.67 27.45 2.93
CA LEU A 126 -22.10 26.17 3.40
C LEU A 126 -21.83 26.19 4.92
N ALA A 127 -21.30 27.29 5.46
CA ALA A 127 -21.09 27.43 6.89
C ALA A 127 -22.41 27.43 7.69
N ARG A 128 -23.48 28.04 7.15
CA ARG A 128 -24.82 28.00 7.77
C ARG A 128 -25.42 26.60 7.79
N GLU A 129 -25.24 25.82 6.72
CA GLU A 129 -25.64 24.41 6.68
C GLU A 129 -24.83 23.56 7.69
N ALA A 130 -23.52 23.81 7.80
CA ALA A 130 -22.64 23.19 8.79
C ALA A 130 -22.87 23.67 10.25
N GLY A 131 -23.97 24.38 10.54
CA GLY A 131 -24.36 24.78 11.90
C GLY A 131 -23.68 26.04 12.45
N TRP A 132 -23.01 26.84 11.61
CA TRP A 132 -22.40 28.11 12.02
C TRP A 132 -23.35 29.28 11.77
N VAL A 133 -23.36 30.23 12.71
CA VAL A 133 -23.93 31.55 12.46
C VAL A 133 -22.92 32.37 11.66
N VAL A 134 -23.36 32.96 10.56
CA VAL A 134 -22.55 33.83 9.69
C VAL A 134 -23.21 35.20 9.63
N LEU A 135 -22.50 36.22 10.11
CA LEU A 135 -22.97 37.61 10.12
C LEU A 135 -22.74 38.31 8.76
N PRO A 136 -23.44 39.43 8.48
CA PRO A 136 -23.27 40.18 7.23
C PRO A 136 -21.88 40.79 7.00
N ASP A 137 -21.04 40.86 8.04
CA ASP A 137 -19.65 41.31 7.99
C ASP A 137 -18.64 40.17 7.71
N GLY A 138 -19.12 38.93 7.54
CA GLY A 138 -18.30 37.74 7.34
C GLY A 138 -17.85 37.04 8.63
N THR A 139 -18.16 37.57 9.82
CA THR A 139 -17.83 36.93 11.10
C THR A 139 -18.62 35.63 11.26
N THR A 140 -17.94 34.55 11.66
CA THR A 140 -18.55 33.23 11.86
C THR A 140 -18.36 32.70 13.28
N PHE A 141 -19.37 32.01 13.83
CA PHE A 141 -19.27 31.33 15.13
C PHE A 141 -20.20 30.11 15.24
N PRO A 142 -19.88 29.09 16.05
CA PRO A 142 -20.71 27.91 16.20
C PRO A 142 -22.06 28.21 16.86
N SER A 143 -23.15 27.60 16.36
CA SER A 143 -24.47 27.72 16.99
C SER A 143 -24.54 26.91 18.29
N ARG A 144 -24.74 27.57 19.43
CA ARG A 144 -24.91 26.92 20.73
C ARG A 144 -26.32 26.31 20.88
N SER A 145 -26.43 25.04 20.48
CA SER A 145 -27.32 23.99 21.01
C SER A 145 -28.62 24.42 21.72
N GLN A 146 -29.78 24.08 21.14
CA GLN A 146 -30.97 23.79 21.95
C GLN A 146 -31.07 22.29 22.22
N GLY A 147 -30.66 21.90 23.43
CA GLY A 147 -31.20 20.71 24.09
C GLY A 147 -32.63 20.97 24.56
N SER A 148 -33.34 19.90 24.92
CA SER A 148 -34.74 19.94 25.33
C SER A 148 -35.01 20.83 26.57
N ARG A 149 -36.15 21.51 26.57
CA ARG A 149 -36.71 22.18 27.76
C ARG A 149 -37.16 21.14 28.81
N PRO A 150 -36.75 21.25 30.08
CA PRO A 150 -37.56 20.78 31.21
C PRO A 150 -38.65 21.82 31.56
N VAL A 151 -39.66 21.41 32.32
CA VAL A 151 -40.79 22.26 32.75
C VAL A 151 -40.72 22.57 34.25
N GLY A 152 -40.81 23.87 34.59
CA GLY A 152 -41.16 24.37 35.93
C GLY A 152 -40.02 24.46 36.95
N GLY A 153 -40.26 25.22 38.04
CA GLY A 153 -39.39 25.27 39.22
C GLY A 153 -38.78 26.65 39.53
N ALA A 154 -39.41 27.39 40.43
CA ALA A 154 -39.09 28.77 40.76
C ALA A 154 -37.72 29.04 41.46
N ALA A 155 -37.11 30.17 41.07
CA ALA A 155 -36.50 31.19 41.93
C ALA A 155 -35.20 30.95 42.76
N ALA A 156 -34.36 32.00 42.70
CA ALA A 156 -33.59 32.61 43.81
C ALA A 156 -32.15 32.16 44.16
N VAL A 157 -31.21 33.09 43.88
CA VAL A 157 -30.25 33.71 44.84
C VAL A 157 -28.88 33.03 45.16
N VAL A 158 -27.85 33.53 44.44
CA VAL A 158 -26.57 34.14 44.93
C VAL A 158 -25.45 33.29 45.63
N THR A 159 -24.19 33.63 45.25
CA THR A 159 -22.86 33.45 45.92
C THR A 159 -22.01 32.15 45.87
N SER A 160 -20.79 32.35 45.35
CA SER A 160 -19.44 31.96 45.88
C SER A 160 -18.97 30.51 46.06
N SER A 161 -17.88 30.17 45.34
CA SER A 161 -16.75 29.31 45.77
C SER A 161 -15.81 30.06 46.77
N PRO A 162 -14.70 29.50 47.31
CA PRO A 162 -14.12 28.15 47.18
C PRO A 162 -13.62 27.49 48.52
N SER A 163 -13.06 26.26 48.48
CA SER A 163 -11.73 25.87 49.06
C SER A 163 -11.54 24.38 49.44
N GLN A 164 -10.58 23.71 48.78
CA GLN A 164 -9.45 22.93 49.33
C GLN A 164 -9.47 22.35 50.78
N MET A 165 -9.28 21.01 50.95
CA MET A 165 -8.07 20.35 51.55
C MET A 165 -8.24 18.86 52.00
N VAL A 166 -7.29 18.01 51.56
CA VAL A 166 -6.52 16.95 52.26
C VAL A 166 -7.15 15.99 53.31
N SER A 167 -6.85 14.68 53.15
CA SER A 167 -6.50 13.75 54.25
C SER A 167 -5.46 12.71 53.77
N GLN A 168 -4.79 11.98 54.69
CA GLN A 168 -3.59 11.16 54.42
C GLN A 168 -3.66 9.69 54.92
N HIS A 169 -2.70 8.88 54.46
CA HIS A 169 -2.31 7.51 54.90
C HIS A 169 -2.18 7.39 56.45
N SER A 170 -2.19 6.22 57.10
CA SER A 170 -1.15 5.14 57.05
C SER A 170 -1.60 3.84 57.81
N PRO A 171 -0.76 2.85 58.26
CA PRO A 171 -0.98 1.43 57.89
C PRO A 171 -0.96 0.39 59.07
N SER A 172 -0.96 -0.91 58.77
CA SER A 172 -0.66 -2.01 59.75
C SER A 172 -0.09 -3.28 59.09
N ALA A 173 0.51 -4.19 59.90
CA ALA A 173 1.36 -5.33 59.47
C ALA A 173 1.51 -6.38 60.60
N SER A 174 1.95 -7.65 60.43
CA SER A 174 2.09 -8.60 59.30
C SER A 174 2.66 -9.95 59.88
N VAL A 175 3.43 -10.73 59.10
CA VAL A 175 4.35 -11.86 59.49
C VAL A 175 3.81 -13.30 59.49
N ARG A 176 4.65 -14.23 58.98
CA ARG A 176 4.65 -15.73 59.05
C ARG A 176 3.67 -16.50 58.13
N GLY A 177 4.03 -17.66 57.53
CA GLY A 177 5.37 -18.24 57.28
C GLY A 177 5.44 -19.79 57.20
N VAL A 178 6.28 -20.32 56.27
CA VAL A 178 6.72 -21.74 56.10
C VAL A 178 5.68 -22.69 55.44
N ALA A 179 6.15 -23.80 54.86
CA ALA A 179 5.45 -24.61 53.86
C ALA A 179 5.52 -26.15 54.08
N SER A 180 4.57 -26.86 53.44
CA SER A 180 4.58 -28.28 53.05
C SER A 180 3.50 -28.45 51.96
N GLY A 181 3.53 -29.37 50.99
CA GLY A 181 4.41 -30.51 50.76
C GLY A 181 3.62 -31.83 50.83
N TYR A 182 3.24 -32.40 49.68
CA TYR A 182 2.59 -33.71 49.55
C TYR A 182 2.92 -34.39 48.21
N GLN A 183 2.97 -35.72 48.20
CA GLN A 183 3.26 -36.57 47.03
C GLN A 183 2.26 -37.72 46.89
N SER A 184 2.09 -38.22 45.66
CA SER A 184 1.77 -39.63 45.32
C SER A 184 2.25 -39.85 43.85
N SER A 185 2.92 -40.91 43.37
CA SER A 185 3.00 -42.37 43.69
C SER A 185 1.69 -43.12 43.38
N VAL A 186 1.61 -44.16 42.52
CA VAL A 186 2.53 -44.76 41.50
C VAL A 186 1.65 -45.28 40.31
N GLU A 187 1.96 -46.18 39.33
CA GLU A 187 3.01 -47.21 39.12
C GLU A 187 3.30 -47.52 37.60
N TYR A 188 3.76 -48.75 37.32
CA TYR A 188 4.25 -49.35 36.06
C TYR A 188 3.13 -49.76 35.05
N ASN A 189 3.33 -49.81 33.72
CA ASN A 189 4.11 -50.87 33.03
C ASN A 189 4.43 -50.63 31.52
N THR A 190 5.72 -50.74 31.19
CA THR A 190 6.36 -51.38 30.01
C THR A 190 5.65 -51.61 28.66
N GLY A 191 6.25 -51.09 27.57
CA GLY A 191 6.16 -51.61 26.18
C GLY A 191 7.48 -51.36 25.43
N ARG A 192 7.99 -52.32 24.64
CA ARG A 192 9.45 -52.40 24.29
C ARG A 192 9.75 -52.77 22.83
N MET A 193 10.38 -51.86 22.08
CA MET A 193 11.41 -52.12 21.03
C MET A 193 12.02 -50.75 20.62
N LYS A 194 13.28 -50.40 20.90
CA LYS A 194 14.59 -50.93 20.46
C LYS A 194 14.87 -50.86 18.94
N GLY A 195 15.56 -49.80 18.54
CA GLY A 195 16.40 -49.69 17.33
C GLY A 195 17.48 -48.63 17.59
N VAL A 196 18.76 -48.96 17.40
CA VAL A 196 19.90 -48.09 17.74
C VAL A 196 21.02 -48.28 16.72
N TYR A 197 21.58 -47.19 16.19
CA TYR A 197 23.00 -47.08 15.83
C TYR A 197 23.46 -45.61 15.96
N ILE A 198 24.75 -45.41 16.21
CA ILE A 198 25.40 -44.09 16.42
C ILE A 198 26.74 -44.06 15.62
N PRO A 199 27.59 -43.01 15.62
CA PRO A 199 28.09 -42.44 14.36
C PRO A 199 29.61 -42.64 14.13
N SER A 200 30.12 -42.07 13.03
CA SER A 200 31.57 -41.88 12.78
C SER A 200 31.84 -40.53 12.10
N SER A 201 33.05 -39.97 12.29
CA SER A 201 33.39 -38.56 12.06
C SER A 201 34.36 -38.30 10.89
N SER A 202 34.46 -37.02 10.49
CA SER A 202 35.41 -36.45 9.51
C SER A 202 36.89 -36.61 9.92
N PRO A 203 37.82 -36.72 8.95
CA PRO A 203 38.72 -35.61 8.53
C PRO A 203 38.90 -35.55 6.97
N TYR A 204 39.56 -34.62 6.27
CA TYR A 204 40.76 -33.75 6.48
C TYR A 204 40.75 -32.44 5.61
N ASP A 205 41.84 -31.66 5.66
CA ASP A 205 42.02 -30.28 5.15
C ASP A 205 42.76 -30.07 3.79
N LEU A 206 42.49 -28.89 3.18
CA LEU A 206 43.37 -27.98 2.40
C LEU A 206 44.26 -28.43 1.19
N SER A 207 43.86 -27.96 -0.01
CA SER A 207 44.71 -27.40 -1.11
C SER A 207 45.69 -28.35 -1.87
N SER A 208 46.12 -28.13 -3.12
CA SER A 208 46.19 -26.91 -3.95
C SER A 208 46.38 -27.21 -5.47
N SER A 209 46.38 -26.15 -6.31
CA SER A 209 47.18 -25.99 -7.54
C SER A 209 46.95 -26.85 -8.82
N ALA A 210 46.09 -26.33 -9.70
CA ALA A 210 46.39 -25.94 -11.10
C ALA A 210 46.79 -26.95 -12.23
N ARG A 211 46.19 -26.70 -13.42
CA ARG A 211 46.57 -27.14 -14.80
C ARG A 211 46.36 -28.64 -15.17
N SER A 212 46.05 -29.03 -16.41
CA SER A 212 45.52 -28.29 -17.59
C SER A 212 45.14 -29.21 -18.78
N HIS A 213 44.12 -28.82 -19.55
CA HIS A 213 43.90 -29.05 -21.00
C HIS A 213 43.60 -30.46 -21.61
N THR A 214 42.52 -30.47 -22.41
CA THR A 214 42.33 -31.09 -23.76
C THR A 214 42.20 -32.61 -24.02
N SER A 215 40.94 -33.02 -24.29
CA SER A 215 40.42 -33.44 -25.62
C SER A 215 41.00 -34.66 -26.39
N SER A 216 40.23 -35.75 -26.46
CA SER A 216 39.87 -36.56 -27.67
C SER A 216 38.80 -37.59 -27.26
N LEU A 217 37.67 -37.84 -27.95
CA LEU A 217 37.35 -38.22 -29.35
C LEU A 217 37.42 -39.74 -29.66
N VAL A 218 36.26 -40.40 -29.47
CA VAL A 218 35.56 -41.37 -30.35
C VAL A 218 36.27 -42.65 -30.86
N GLY A 219 35.57 -43.79 -30.69
CA GLY A 219 35.75 -45.08 -31.36
C GLY A 219 35.01 -46.16 -30.56
N ASP A 220 33.84 -46.70 -30.92
CA ASP A 220 33.38 -47.42 -32.14
C ASP A 220 33.49 -48.96 -32.01
N GLY A 221 32.53 -49.68 -32.60
CA GLY A 221 32.33 -51.14 -32.51
C GLY A 221 30.98 -51.55 -31.89
N GLY A 222 30.18 -52.37 -32.58
CA GLY A 222 28.86 -52.80 -32.08
C GLY A 222 28.29 -54.07 -32.74
N GLU A 223 27.08 -54.46 -32.30
CA GLU A 223 26.03 -55.26 -33.00
C GLU A 223 26.38 -56.66 -33.58
N PRO A 224 25.40 -57.53 -33.94
CA PRO A 224 23.93 -57.42 -33.86
C PRO A 224 23.20 -58.64 -33.19
N ILE A 225 21.85 -58.65 -33.16
CA ILE A 225 20.98 -59.70 -33.80
C ILE A 225 19.47 -59.52 -33.48
N GLU A 226 18.62 -59.58 -34.53
CA GLU A 226 17.15 -59.85 -34.59
C GLU A 226 16.14 -58.92 -33.85
N SER A 227 14.93 -58.61 -34.36
CA SER A 227 14.23 -58.98 -35.62
C SER A 227 13.15 -57.94 -36.05
N HIS A 228 12.68 -58.02 -37.30
CA HIS A 228 11.69 -57.10 -37.95
C HIS A 228 10.51 -57.92 -38.55
N PRO A 229 9.28 -57.36 -38.73
CA PRO A 229 8.95 -56.44 -39.84
C PRO A 229 7.97 -55.28 -39.46
N LEU A 230 7.75 -54.17 -40.19
CA LEU A 230 7.90 -53.74 -41.61
C LEU A 230 6.76 -54.03 -42.61
N ILE A 231 5.78 -53.11 -42.67
CA ILE A 231 5.10 -52.55 -43.86
C ILE A 231 4.79 -51.07 -43.46
N GLY A 232 5.00 -49.98 -44.20
CA GLY A 232 5.25 -49.75 -45.63
C GLY A 232 4.10 -48.91 -46.22
N GLY A 233 4.26 -47.75 -46.87
CA GLY A 233 5.45 -46.94 -47.15
C GLY A 233 5.24 -46.14 -48.45
N SER A 234 5.22 -44.80 -48.40
CA SER A 234 5.17 -43.95 -49.60
C SER A 234 5.65 -42.53 -49.30
N MET A 235 6.36 -41.91 -50.25
CA MET A 235 6.88 -40.55 -50.16
C MET A 235 6.58 -39.84 -51.50
N ASN A 236 5.65 -38.89 -51.48
CA ASN A 236 5.30 -38.06 -52.63
C ASN A 236 5.25 -36.58 -52.19
N SER A 237 5.85 -35.71 -53.00
CA SER A 237 5.88 -34.25 -52.84
C SER A 237 4.80 -33.56 -53.69
N ILE A 238 4.57 -32.25 -53.46
CA ILE A 238 3.55 -31.38 -54.10
C ILE A 238 2.17 -31.66 -53.45
N ASP A 239 1.43 -30.68 -52.91
CA ASP A 239 1.05 -29.38 -53.49
C ASP A 239 0.94 -28.23 -52.46
N ASP A 240 1.08 -26.98 -52.91
CA ASP A 240 0.99 -25.77 -52.06
C ASP A 240 -0.47 -25.42 -51.74
N LYS A 241 -0.92 -25.68 -50.50
CA LYS A 241 -2.18 -25.13 -49.99
C LYS A 241 -2.05 -24.54 -48.59
N GLN A 242 -2.49 -23.29 -48.49
CA GLN A 242 -2.51 -22.46 -47.30
C GLN A 242 -3.22 -23.18 -46.14
N ILE A 243 -2.47 -23.61 -45.13
CA ILE A 243 -3.01 -23.67 -43.78
C ILE A 243 -3.03 -22.22 -43.31
N VAL A 244 -4.22 -21.61 -43.31
CA VAL A 244 -4.44 -20.33 -42.65
C VAL A 244 -4.18 -20.57 -41.17
N ASP A 245 -3.20 -19.87 -40.61
CA ASP A 245 -2.82 -19.99 -39.20
C ASP A 245 -3.92 -19.38 -38.33
N LEU A 246 -4.91 -20.21 -38.00
CA LEU A 246 -6.06 -19.82 -37.19
C LEU A 246 -5.54 -19.51 -35.77
N PRO A 247 -5.71 -18.28 -35.24
CA PRO A 247 -5.16 -17.93 -33.95
C PRO A 247 -5.71 -18.91 -32.90
N SER A 248 -4.79 -19.61 -32.23
CA SER A 248 -5.15 -20.60 -31.22
C SER A 248 -5.94 -19.91 -30.12
N LYS A 249 -7.27 -20.15 -30.10
CA LYS A 249 -8.10 -19.81 -28.94
C LYS A 249 -7.42 -20.40 -27.72
N LEU A 250 -7.03 -19.56 -26.77
CA LEU A 250 -6.33 -19.98 -25.56
C LEU A 250 -7.18 -21.05 -24.87
N LEU A 251 -6.73 -22.30 -24.95
CA LEU A 251 -7.44 -23.44 -24.38
C LEU A 251 -7.27 -23.33 -22.87
N GLU A 252 -8.32 -22.84 -22.19
CA GLU A 252 -8.21 -22.58 -20.76
C GLU A 252 -7.83 -23.84 -19.98
N ARG A 253 -6.95 -23.63 -19.01
CA ARG A 253 -6.50 -24.66 -18.10
C ARG A 253 -7.69 -25.15 -17.28
N ASN A 254 -8.00 -26.45 -17.39
CA ASN A 254 -9.02 -27.06 -16.57
C ASN A 254 -8.48 -27.26 -15.14
N PHE A 255 -9.14 -26.64 -14.16
CA PHE A 255 -8.82 -26.75 -12.74
C PHE A 255 -9.65 -27.80 -12.00
N ALA A 256 -10.57 -28.51 -12.67
CA ALA A 256 -11.42 -29.53 -12.07
C ALA A 256 -10.58 -30.65 -11.41
N GLY A 257 -10.83 -30.91 -10.13
CA GLY A 257 -10.10 -31.91 -9.34
C GLY A 257 -8.75 -31.45 -8.78
N THR A 258 -8.36 -30.19 -8.95
CA THR A 258 -7.23 -29.59 -8.22
C THR A 258 -7.60 -29.28 -6.77
N THR A 259 -6.62 -29.09 -5.90
CA THR A 259 -6.83 -28.75 -4.47
C THR A 259 -7.72 -27.52 -4.29
N HIS A 260 -8.66 -27.58 -3.34
CA HIS A 260 -9.49 -26.43 -2.95
C HIS A 260 -8.63 -25.33 -2.34
N VAL A 261 -8.58 -24.17 -2.96
CA VAL A 261 -8.00 -22.94 -2.40
C VAL A 261 -9.15 -22.03 -1.97
N PRO A 262 -9.33 -21.78 -0.66
CA PRO A 262 -10.38 -20.91 -0.15
C PRO A 262 -10.32 -19.50 -0.72
N VAL A 263 -11.48 -18.97 -1.14
CA VAL A 263 -11.62 -17.59 -1.63
C VAL A 263 -12.40 -16.75 -0.61
N TYR A 264 -11.78 -15.64 -0.22
CA TYR A 264 -12.35 -14.63 0.65
C TYR A 264 -12.54 -13.32 -0.12
N VAL A 265 -13.44 -12.45 0.36
CA VAL A 265 -13.63 -11.10 -0.20
C VAL A 265 -13.39 -10.06 0.89
N MET A 266 -12.54 -9.07 0.60
CA MET A 266 -12.27 -7.95 1.48
C MET A 266 -13.47 -7.00 1.52
N LEU A 267 -13.94 -6.63 2.71
CA LEU A 267 -15.07 -5.71 2.89
C LEU A 267 -14.69 -4.24 2.62
N PRO A 268 -15.65 -3.32 2.38
CA PRO A 268 -15.36 -1.89 2.21
C PRO A 268 -14.54 -1.29 3.37
N LEU A 269 -13.59 -0.39 3.08
CA LEU A 269 -12.69 0.21 4.09
C LEU A 269 -13.46 0.86 5.25
N GLY A 270 -14.54 1.58 4.91
CA GLY A 270 -15.42 2.27 5.85
C GLY A 270 -16.57 1.43 6.43
N VAL A 271 -16.56 0.09 6.32
CA VAL A 271 -17.65 -0.76 6.81
C VAL A 271 -17.96 -0.55 8.30
N ILE A 272 -16.94 -0.20 9.09
CA ILE A 272 -17.11 0.35 10.45
C ILE A 272 -16.72 1.83 10.43
N ASN A 273 -17.58 2.70 10.97
CA ASN A 273 -17.34 4.14 11.00
C ASN A 273 -16.48 4.57 12.22
N MET A 274 -16.05 5.84 12.23
CA MET A 274 -15.21 6.44 13.29
C MET A 274 -15.78 6.45 14.72
N LYS A 275 -17.02 5.97 14.95
CA LYS A 275 -17.59 5.77 16.29
C LYS A 275 -17.66 4.28 16.69
N CYS A 276 -17.15 3.38 15.86
CA CYS A 276 -17.37 1.94 15.91
C CYS A 276 -18.87 1.55 15.75
N GLU A 277 -19.57 2.18 14.81
CA GLU A 277 -20.91 1.74 14.34
C GLU A 277 -20.75 1.01 12.98
N LEU A 278 -21.51 -0.06 12.74
CA LEU A 278 -21.57 -0.75 11.45
C LEU A 278 -22.39 0.07 10.45
N VAL A 279 -21.81 0.39 9.30
CA VAL A 279 -22.46 1.16 8.22
C VAL A 279 -23.40 0.25 7.41
N ASP A 280 -24.56 0.80 7.03
CA ASP A 280 -25.58 0.23 6.13
C ASP A 280 -25.77 -1.30 6.21
N PRO A 281 -26.08 -1.82 7.42
CA PRO A 281 -26.05 -3.26 7.70
C PRO A 281 -27.05 -4.07 6.89
N ASP A 282 -28.17 -3.49 6.47
CA ASP A 282 -29.17 -4.18 5.65
C ASP A 282 -28.73 -4.35 4.20
N ASP A 283 -27.90 -3.45 3.66
CA ASP A 283 -27.36 -3.55 2.30
C ASP A 283 -26.13 -4.48 2.26
N LEU A 284 -25.21 -4.34 3.21
CA LEU A 284 -24.11 -5.29 3.41
C LEU A 284 -24.64 -6.73 3.57
N LEU A 285 -25.75 -6.93 4.29
CA LEU A 285 -26.39 -8.23 4.46
C LEU A 285 -27.00 -8.77 3.14
N LYS A 286 -27.35 -7.93 2.17
CA LYS A 286 -27.75 -8.38 0.82
C LYS A 286 -26.52 -8.80 0.02
N GLU A 287 -25.48 -7.98 0.01
CA GLU A 287 -24.22 -8.27 -0.69
C GLU A 287 -23.58 -9.57 -0.21
N LEU A 288 -23.45 -9.75 1.11
CA LEU A 288 -22.91 -10.98 1.71
C LEU A 288 -23.75 -12.23 1.39
N ARG A 289 -25.08 -12.11 1.20
CA ARG A 289 -25.92 -13.23 0.75
C ARG A 289 -25.71 -13.57 -0.73
N VAL A 290 -25.55 -12.57 -1.58
CA VAL A 290 -25.22 -12.75 -3.00
C VAL A 290 -23.85 -13.40 -3.14
N LEU A 291 -22.83 -12.89 -2.44
CA LEU A 291 -21.52 -13.52 -2.34
C LEU A 291 -21.58 -14.97 -1.81
N LYS A 292 -22.41 -15.24 -0.78
CA LYS A 292 -22.57 -16.60 -0.26
C LYS A 292 -23.22 -17.55 -1.26
N SER A 293 -24.07 -17.07 -2.18
CA SER A 293 -24.70 -17.92 -3.21
C SER A 293 -23.73 -18.46 -4.27
N ILE A 294 -22.56 -17.83 -4.45
CA ILE A 294 -21.46 -18.33 -5.28
C ILE A 294 -20.38 -19.06 -4.44
N ASN A 295 -20.78 -19.58 -3.28
CA ASN A 295 -19.98 -20.45 -2.40
C ASN A 295 -18.70 -19.86 -1.78
N ILE A 296 -18.48 -18.53 -1.73
CA ILE A 296 -17.26 -18.00 -1.08
C ILE A 296 -17.09 -18.52 0.36
N ASP A 297 -15.83 -18.78 0.74
CA ASP A 297 -15.46 -19.38 2.01
C ASP A 297 -15.68 -18.40 3.17
N GLY A 298 -15.35 -17.12 2.96
CA GLY A 298 -15.42 -16.10 3.99
C GLY A 298 -15.19 -14.67 3.50
N VAL A 299 -15.01 -13.74 4.45
CA VAL A 299 -14.67 -12.34 4.18
C VAL A 299 -13.47 -11.88 5.00
N VAL A 300 -12.85 -10.77 4.59
CA VAL A 300 -11.71 -10.15 5.28
C VAL A 300 -12.08 -8.74 5.72
N VAL A 301 -11.63 -8.32 6.91
CA VAL A 301 -11.94 -6.99 7.45
C VAL A 301 -10.79 -6.38 8.25
N ASP A 302 -10.59 -5.07 8.04
CA ASP A 302 -9.70 -4.23 8.81
C ASP A 302 -10.25 -3.92 10.22
N CYS A 303 -9.58 -4.37 11.27
CA CYS A 303 -9.81 -3.93 12.65
C CYS A 303 -8.96 -2.71 12.97
N TRP A 304 -9.45 -1.54 12.57
CA TRP A 304 -8.77 -0.25 12.67
C TRP A 304 -8.46 0.17 14.10
N TRP A 305 -7.17 0.21 14.44
CA TRP A 305 -6.69 0.68 15.76
C TRP A 305 -7.21 2.09 16.08
N GLY A 306 -7.25 2.96 15.07
CA GLY A 306 -7.77 4.33 15.12
C GLY A 306 -9.26 4.49 15.47
N ILE A 307 -10.08 3.46 15.25
CA ILE A 307 -11.50 3.43 15.63
C ILE A 307 -11.67 2.80 17.02
N VAL A 308 -10.97 1.70 17.28
CA VAL A 308 -11.20 0.85 18.43
C VAL A 308 -10.57 1.40 19.71
N GLU A 309 -9.35 1.96 19.67
CA GLU A 309 -8.68 2.60 20.83
C GLU A 309 -8.63 4.14 20.67
N ALA A 310 -9.63 4.71 19.98
CA ALA A 310 -9.61 6.05 19.41
C ALA A 310 -9.32 7.19 20.39
N HIS A 311 -9.92 7.14 21.59
CA HIS A 311 -9.95 8.26 22.53
C HIS A 311 -8.86 8.17 23.61
N SER A 312 -8.71 7.01 24.26
CA SER A 312 -7.80 6.83 25.39
C SER A 312 -7.03 5.51 25.30
N PRO A 313 -5.80 5.44 25.84
CA PRO A 313 -5.11 4.18 26.07
C PRO A 313 -5.97 3.17 26.83
N GLN A 314 -6.03 1.94 26.32
CA GLN A 314 -6.74 0.79 26.88
C GLN A 314 -8.27 0.91 26.97
N GLU A 315 -8.88 1.96 26.42
CA GLU A 315 -10.34 2.07 26.25
C GLU A 315 -10.75 1.54 24.86
N TYR A 316 -10.99 0.22 24.80
CA TYR A 316 -11.32 -0.48 23.55
C TYR A 316 -12.83 -0.53 23.29
N ASN A 317 -13.29 -0.04 22.15
CA ASN A 317 -14.66 -0.23 21.67
C ASN A 317 -14.72 -1.16 20.45
N TRP A 318 -15.42 -2.28 20.60
CA TRP A 318 -15.61 -3.31 19.57
C TRP A 318 -17.06 -3.41 19.05
N SER A 319 -17.94 -2.44 19.35
CA SER A 319 -19.39 -2.52 19.10
C SER A 319 -19.78 -2.85 17.65
N GLY A 320 -19.19 -2.15 16.67
CA GLY A 320 -19.49 -2.36 15.25
C GLY A 320 -18.96 -3.70 14.75
N TYR A 321 -17.74 -4.07 15.15
CA TYR A 321 -17.11 -5.35 14.83
C TYR A 321 -17.91 -6.53 15.39
N LYS A 322 -18.43 -6.45 16.63
CA LYS A 322 -19.37 -7.45 17.16
C LYS A 322 -20.60 -7.64 16.29
N ARG A 323 -21.23 -6.55 15.84
CA ARG A 323 -22.42 -6.63 14.99
C ARG A 323 -22.12 -7.24 13.62
N LEU A 324 -20.97 -6.89 13.04
CA LEU A 324 -20.48 -7.45 11.78
C LEU A 324 -20.16 -8.95 11.91
N PHE A 325 -19.43 -9.36 12.95
CA PHE A 325 -19.00 -10.75 13.10
C PHE A 325 -20.19 -11.66 13.41
N GLN A 326 -21.20 -11.18 14.13
CA GLN A 326 -22.50 -11.86 14.27
C GLN A 326 -23.15 -12.13 12.90
N MET A 327 -23.22 -11.12 12.03
CA MET A 327 -23.77 -11.26 10.68
C MET A 327 -23.01 -12.29 9.83
N VAL A 328 -21.67 -12.28 9.88
CA VAL A 328 -20.79 -13.26 9.21
C VAL A 328 -21.01 -14.68 9.75
N ARG A 329 -21.14 -14.84 11.09
CA ARG A 329 -21.44 -16.12 11.76
C ARG A 329 -22.83 -16.65 11.38
N GLU A 330 -23.85 -15.80 11.34
CA GLU A 330 -25.22 -16.14 10.92
C GLU A 330 -25.28 -16.64 9.46
N LEU A 331 -24.49 -16.04 8.56
CA LEU A 331 -24.37 -16.45 7.15
C LEU A 331 -23.46 -17.68 6.92
N LYS A 332 -22.81 -18.22 7.96
CA LYS A 332 -21.85 -19.33 7.86
C LYS A 332 -20.72 -19.03 6.86
N LEU A 333 -20.17 -17.83 6.99
CA LEU A 333 -18.93 -17.39 6.35
C LEU A 333 -17.79 -17.52 7.37
N LYS A 334 -16.58 -17.81 6.89
CA LYS A 334 -15.34 -17.63 7.66
C LYS A 334 -14.94 -16.15 7.67
N LEU A 335 -14.03 -15.81 8.57
CA LEU A 335 -13.53 -14.46 8.75
C LEU A 335 -12.00 -14.46 8.85
N GLN A 336 -11.34 -13.66 8.02
CA GLN A 336 -9.97 -13.22 8.29
C GLN A 336 -10.01 -11.79 8.83
N VAL A 337 -9.10 -11.46 9.74
CA VAL A 337 -9.10 -10.14 10.39
C VAL A 337 -7.71 -9.53 10.36
N VAL A 338 -7.61 -8.30 9.85
CA VAL A 338 -6.37 -7.53 9.83
C VAL A 338 -6.28 -6.68 11.11
N MET A 339 -5.18 -6.81 11.85
CA MET A 339 -4.86 -5.93 12.98
C MET A 339 -4.27 -4.62 12.44
N SER A 340 -5.14 -3.74 11.96
CA SER A 340 -4.77 -2.55 11.19
C SER A 340 -4.23 -1.42 12.09
N PHE A 341 -2.96 -1.55 12.48
CA PHE A 341 -2.18 -0.59 13.28
C PHE A 341 -1.67 0.64 12.49
N HIS A 342 -2.37 1.01 11.42
CA HIS A 342 -1.98 2.06 10.47
C HIS A 342 -3.16 2.97 10.11
N GLU A 343 -2.85 4.12 9.49
CA GLU A 343 -3.83 5.04 8.89
C GLU A 343 -4.40 4.47 7.59
N CYS A 344 -5.73 4.41 7.47
CA CYS A 344 -6.38 4.37 6.16
C CYS A 344 -6.43 5.81 5.61
N GLY A 345 -6.03 6.02 4.36
CA GLY A 345 -6.18 7.30 3.69
C GLY A 345 -4.89 7.80 3.04
N GLY A 346 -4.91 7.99 1.72
CA GLY A 346 -3.82 8.61 0.95
C GLY A 346 -2.79 7.64 0.36
N ASN A 347 -3.00 6.33 0.48
CA ASN A 347 -2.44 5.33 -0.43
C ASN A 347 -3.40 5.13 -1.63
N VAL A 348 -2.96 4.35 -2.64
CA VAL A 348 -3.78 4.07 -3.82
C VAL A 348 -4.88 3.07 -3.47
N GLY A 349 -6.14 3.46 -3.66
CA GLY A 349 -7.31 2.63 -3.32
C GLY A 349 -8.04 3.04 -2.05
N ASP A 350 -7.49 3.97 -1.26
CA ASP A 350 -8.15 4.46 -0.05
C ASP A 350 -9.28 5.46 -0.38
N ASP A 351 -10.53 5.08 -0.13
CA ASP A 351 -11.72 5.95 -0.25
C ASP A 351 -12.14 6.59 1.09
N VAL A 352 -11.62 6.10 2.22
CA VAL A 352 -11.91 6.59 3.58
C VAL A 352 -10.63 7.05 4.29
N CYS A 353 -10.75 8.04 5.18
CA CYS A 353 -9.68 8.50 6.06
C CYS A 353 -9.93 8.06 7.50
N ILE A 354 -9.08 7.16 8.03
CA ILE A 354 -9.14 6.59 9.37
C ILE A 354 -7.73 6.73 9.98
N PRO A 355 -7.44 7.80 10.73
CA PRO A 355 -6.10 8.05 11.29
C PRO A 355 -5.80 7.14 12.49
N LEU A 356 -4.51 7.08 12.88
CA LEU A 356 -4.11 6.54 14.19
C LEU A 356 -4.86 7.24 15.36
N PRO A 357 -5.01 6.59 16.53
CA PRO A 357 -5.78 7.14 17.65
C PRO A 357 -5.40 8.57 18.05
N HIS A 358 -6.39 9.34 18.54
CA HIS A 358 -6.18 10.77 18.82
C HIS A 358 -5.08 11.01 19.86
N TRP A 359 -5.01 10.13 20.88
CA TRP A 359 -3.99 10.19 21.92
C TRP A 359 -2.57 9.87 21.40
N VAL A 360 -2.43 9.19 20.25
CA VAL A 360 -1.14 8.98 19.57
C VAL A 360 -0.75 10.23 18.78
N ALA A 361 -1.71 10.82 18.05
CA ALA A 361 -1.50 12.08 17.33
C ALA A 361 -1.14 13.24 18.28
N GLU A 362 -1.71 13.29 19.49
CA GLU A 362 -1.28 14.18 20.58
C GLU A 362 0.20 14.04 20.93
N ILE A 363 0.66 12.79 21.15
CA ILE A 363 2.07 12.52 21.48
C ILE A 363 2.96 12.95 20.31
N GLY A 364 2.57 12.65 19.07
CA GLY A 364 3.27 13.05 17.86
C GLY A 364 3.48 14.56 17.73
N ARG A 365 2.53 15.39 18.19
CA ARG A 365 2.70 16.86 18.25
C ARG A 365 3.82 17.30 19.21
N SER A 366 4.11 16.53 20.25
CA SER A 366 5.17 16.80 21.24
C SER A 366 6.48 16.05 20.98
N ASN A 367 6.41 14.97 20.21
CA ASN A 367 7.46 13.97 20.03
C ASN A 367 7.37 13.41 18.60
N PRO A 368 7.66 14.22 17.57
CA PRO A 368 7.45 13.83 16.16
C PRO A 368 8.29 12.63 15.72
N ASP A 369 9.34 12.29 16.49
CA ASP A 369 10.16 11.11 16.27
C ASP A 369 9.47 9.77 16.59
N ILE A 370 8.21 9.75 17.07
CA ILE A 370 7.43 8.50 17.11
C ILE A 370 7.06 8.00 15.70
N PHE A 371 7.23 8.82 14.68
CA PHE A 371 6.86 8.56 13.29
C PHE A 371 8.09 8.37 12.40
N PHE A 372 7.94 7.57 11.34
CA PHE A 372 8.97 7.42 10.32
C PHE A 372 9.32 8.76 9.67
N THR A 373 10.60 8.93 9.34
CA THR A 373 11.18 10.23 9.02
C THR A 373 12.19 10.12 7.89
N ASP A 374 12.06 10.95 6.86
CA ASP A 374 12.99 11.04 5.73
C ASP A 374 14.13 12.04 5.96
N LYS A 375 15.07 12.14 5.01
CA LYS A 375 16.31 12.92 5.17
C LYS A 375 16.08 14.43 5.33
N GLU A 376 15.01 14.98 4.75
CA GLU A 376 14.58 16.37 4.97
C GLU A 376 13.78 16.56 6.27
N GLY A 377 13.54 15.50 7.04
CA GLY A 377 12.87 15.55 8.35
C GLY A 377 11.35 15.56 8.28
N ARG A 378 10.74 15.28 7.11
CA ARG A 378 9.29 15.12 6.96
C ARG A 378 8.87 13.83 7.67
N ARG A 379 7.69 13.84 8.30
CA ARG A 379 7.21 12.77 9.17
C ARG A 379 6.00 12.09 8.53
N ASN A 380 6.00 10.77 8.38
CA ASN A 380 4.81 10.04 7.96
C ASN A 380 4.02 9.56 9.18
N PRO A 381 2.83 10.13 9.50
CA PRO A 381 2.01 9.74 10.64
C PRO A 381 1.24 8.42 10.45
N GLU A 382 1.34 7.79 9.27
CA GLU A 382 0.58 6.60 8.90
C GLU A 382 0.78 5.41 9.84
N CYS A 383 1.99 5.24 10.40
CA CYS A 383 2.32 4.20 11.37
C CYS A 383 3.46 4.65 12.29
N LEU A 384 3.65 3.95 13.41
CA LEU A 384 4.73 4.24 14.36
C LEU A 384 6.08 3.76 13.82
N SER A 385 7.14 4.54 14.05
CA SER A 385 8.51 4.10 13.76
C SER A 385 8.89 2.93 14.66
N TRP A 386 9.42 1.86 14.05
CA TRP A 386 10.00 0.71 14.75
C TRP A 386 11.14 1.09 15.72
N GLY A 387 11.68 2.31 15.60
CA GLY A 387 12.61 2.90 16.58
C GLY A 387 12.03 3.01 17.99
N ILE A 388 10.71 3.11 18.16
CA ILE A 388 10.04 3.20 19.47
C ILE A 388 9.46 1.88 20.01
N ASP A 389 9.71 0.74 19.34
CA ASP A 389 9.24 -0.59 19.76
C ASP A 389 9.52 -0.91 21.24
N LYS A 390 10.66 -0.44 21.76
CA LYS A 390 11.15 -0.70 23.13
C LYS A 390 11.20 0.56 24.01
N GLU A 391 10.66 1.68 23.54
CA GLU A 391 10.76 2.98 24.20
C GLU A 391 9.43 3.36 24.85
N ARG A 392 9.42 3.70 26.15
CA ARG A 392 8.19 3.99 26.93
C ARG A 392 7.60 5.38 26.67
N VAL A 393 7.41 5.72 25.40
CA VAL A 393 6.98 7.05 24.94
C VAL A 393 5.48 7.17 24.68
N LEU A 394 4.74 6.06 24.71
CA LEU A 394 3.29 6.02 24.47
C LEU A 394 2.51 6.06 25.79
N ARG A 395 2.52 7.24 26.44
CA ARG A 395 1.95 7.45 27.80
C ARG A 395 2.42 6.38 28.82
N GLY A 396 3.70 5.99 28.73
CA GLY A 396 4.33 4.98 29.60
C GLY A 396 4.43 3.56 29.00
N ARG A 397 3.65 3.24 27.95
CA ARG A 397 3.79 2.00 27.17
C ARG A 397 4.83 2.14 26.06
N THR A 398 5.36 1.02 25.58
CA THR A 398 6.09 0.92 24.30
C THR A 398 5.16 0.54 23.14
N ALA A 399 5.58 0.68 21.88
CA ALA A 399 4.71 0.34 20.74
C ALA A 399 4.30 -1.15 20.74
N ILE A 400 5.22 -2.08 21.04
CA ILE A 400 4.89 -3.51 21.07
C ILE A 400 3.95 -3.89 22.24
N GLU A 401 3.97 -3.15 23.35
CA GLU A 401 2.99 -3.33 24.43
C GLU A 401 1.59 -2.85 24.02
N VAL A 402 1.50 -1.74 23.28
CA VAL A 402 0.23 -1.23 22.74
C VAL A 402 -0.38 -2.24 21.77
N TYR A 403 0.41 -2.76 20.83
CA TYR A 403 -0.05 -3.78 19.88
C TYR A 403 -0.49 -5.07 20.59
N PHE A 404 0.25 -5.51 21.61
CA PHE A 404 -0.12 -6.71 22.38
C PHE A 404 -1.36 -6.51 23.27
N ASP A 405 -1.54 -5.35 23.90
CA ASP A 405 -2.78 -5.02 24.63
C ASP A 405 -4.00 -5.05 23.69
N TYR A 406 -3.86 -4.51 22.48
CA TYR A 406 -4.91 -4.49 21.45
C TYR A 406 -5.27 -5.92 20.99
N MET A 407 -4.27 -6.72 20.59
CA MET A 407 -4.46 -8.11 20.18
C MET A 407 -5.07 -8.96 21.31
N ARG A 408 -4.67 -8.74 22.56
CA ARG A 408 -5.25 -9.40 23.74
C ARG A 408 -6.69 -8.97 23.99
N SER A 409 -7.02 -7.69 23.80
CA SER A 409 -8.41 -7.19 23.88
C SER A 409 -9.28 -7.90 22.85
N PHE A 410 -8.84 -7.97 21.59
CA PHE A 410 -9.52 -8.69 20.52
C PHE A 410 -9.73 -10.18 20.84
N ARG A 411 -8.67 -10.89 21.30
CA ARG A 411 -8.76 -12.32 21.63
C ARG A 411 -9.80 -12.63 22.72
N VAL A 412 -9.91 -11.77 23.72
CA VAL A 412 -10.89 -11.91 24.82
C VAL A 412 -12.29 -11.58 24.32
N GLU A 413 -12.46 -10.46 23.62
CA GLU A 413 -13.76 -9.96 23.18
C GLU A 413 -14.46 -10.87 22.16
N PHE A 414 -13.68 -11.51 21.29
CA PHE A 414 -14.20 -12.40 20.24
C PHE A 414 -13.96 -13.88 20.52
N SER A 415 -13.79 -14.27 21.79
CA SER A 415 -13.42 -15.63 22.20
C SER A 415 -14.31 -16.72 21.59
N GLU A 416 -15.64 -16.53 21.59
CA GLU A 416 -16.59 -17.44 20.93
C GLU A 416 -16.25 -17.69 19.45
N PHE A 417 -15.83 -16.66 18.70
CA PHE A 417 -15.58 -16.75 17.26
C PHE A 417 -14.27 -17.48 16.93
N PHE A 418 -13.34 -17.57 17.89
CA PHE A 418 -12.18 -18.45 17.81
C PHE A 418 -12.55 -19.91 18.15
N GLU A 419 -13.43 -20.11 19.14
CA GLU A 419 -13.87 -21.44 19.60
C GLU A 419 -14.84 -22.11 18.60
N ASP A 420 -15.74 -21.34 17.97
CA ASP A 420 -16.53 -21.74 16.79
C ASP A 420 -15.66 -21.93 15.52
N GLY A 421 -14.39 -21.52 15.57
CA GLY A 421 -13.46 -21.51 14.43
C GLY A 421 -13.94 -20.64 13.25
N ILE A 422 -14.75 -19.60 13.50
CA ILE A 422 -15.21 -18.65 12.47
C ILE A 422 -14.02 -17.80 11.99
N ILE A 423 -13.21 -17.33 12.93
CA ILE A 423 -11.95 -16.64 12.64
C ILE A 423 -10.92 -17.68 12.18
N SER A 424 -10.47 -17.59 10.93
CA SER A 424 -9.53 -18.55 10.32
C SER A 424 -8.09 -18.04 10.30
N ILE A 425 -7.88 -16.75 10.03
CA ILE A 425 -6.56 -16.10 9.96
C ILE A 425 -6.61 -14.73 10.64
N ILE A 426 -5.59 -14.41 11.45
CA ILE A 426 -5.30 -13.03 11.88
C ILE A 426 -4.11 -12.51 11.08
N GLU A 427 -4.32 -11.54 10.19
CA GLU A 427 -3.22 -10.78 9.61
C GLU A 427 -2.76 -9.71 10.60
N VAL A 428 -1.44 -9.60 10.79
CA VAL A 428 -0.85 -8.65 11.74
C VAL A 428 -0.25 -7.50 10.95
N GLY A 429 -0.76 -6.28 11.17
CA GLY A 429 -0.20 -5.07 10.56
C GLY A 429 1.18 -4.75 11.13
N LEU A 430 2.19 -4.59 10.25
CA LEU A 430 3.60 -4.40 10.63
C LEU A 430 4.20 -3.07 10.14
N GLY A 431 3.39 -2.19 9.55
CA GLY A 431 3.85 -0.92 8.98
C GLY A 431 2.77 -0.22 8.15
N PRO A 432 3.16 0.63 7.17
CA PRO A 432 2.24 1.35 6.27
C PRO A 432 1.44 0.37 5.41
N CYS A 433 0.17 0.67 5.12
CA CYS A 433 -0.82 -0.29 4.58
C CYS A 433 -0.94 -1.64 5.34
N GLY A 434 -0.42 -1.73 6.58
CA GLY A 434 -0.27 -2.99 7.32
C GLY A 434 0.94 -3.84 6.90
N GLU A 435 1.66 -3.43 5.87
CA GLU A 435 2.74 -4.20 5.24
C GLU A 435 4.06 -4.09 6.03
N LEU A 436 4.85 -5.17 6.08
CA LEU A 436 6.19 -5.16 6.69
C LEU A 436 7.20 -4.48 5.74
N ARG A 437 7.13 -3.15 5.65
CA ARG A 437 8.08 -2.28 4.93
C ARG A 437 8.25 -0.92 5.62
N TYR A 438 9.27 -0.18 5.24
CA TYR A 438 9.33 1.26 5.49
C TYR A 438 8.40 2.03 4.54
N PRO A 439 7.86 3.21 4.93
CA PRO A 439 7.07 4.06 4.05
C PRO A 439 7.96 4.85 3.07
N SER A 440 8.68 4.17 2.18
CA SER A 440 9.68 4.80 1.31
C SER A 440 9.13 5.45 0.03
N PHE A 441 7.88 5.17 -0.35
CA PHE A 441 7.21 5.72 -1.54
C PHE A 441 5.87 6.46 -1.23
N PRO A 442 5.79 7.36 -0.21
CA PRO A 442 4.54 7.96 0.21
C PRO A 442 4.07 9.05 -0.76
N VAL A 443 2.92 8.84 -1.39
CA VAL A 443 2.29 9.82 -2.30
C VAL A 443 2.07 11.18 -1.61
N LYS A 444 1.77 11.17 -0.30
CA LYS A 444 1.65 12.37 0.57
C LYS A 444 2.90 13.26 0.56
N HIS A 445 4.10 12.72 0.32
CA HIS A 445 5.35 13.50 0.23
C HIS A 445 5.78 13.81 -1.22
N GLY A 446 4.93 13.49 -2.21
CA GLY A 446 5.19 13.78 -3.62
C GLY A 446 6.00 12.71 -4.36
N TRP A 447 6.13 11.50 -3.80
CA TRP A 447 6.60 10.34 -4.57
C TRP A 447 5.63 10.04 -5.73
N ARG A 448 6.18 9.56 -6.85
CA ARG A 448 5.45 9.11 -8.04
C ARG A 448 6.13 7.86 -8.58
N TYR A 449 5.34 6.89 -9.04
CA TYR A 449 5.88 5.76 -9.80
C TYR A 449 6.61 6.25 -11.08
N PRO A 450 7.77 5.68 -11.46
CA PRO A 450 8.51 4.59 -10.80
C PRO A 450 9.68 5.09 -9.92
N GLY A 451 9.54 6.16 -9.13
CA GLY A 451 10.66 6.71 -8.33
C GLY A 451 11.28 5.71 -7.34
N ILE A 452 12.60 5.80 -7.10
CA ILE A 452 13.35 4.90 -6.19
C ILE A 452 12.91 4.95 -4.72
N GLY A 453 12.15 5.96 -4.30
CA GLY A 453 11.77 6.16 -2.90
C GLY A 453 12.91 6.75 -2.04
N GLU A 454 12.73 6.82 -0.72
CA GLU A 454 13.77 7.28 0.21
C GLU A 454 13.81 6.46 1.51
N PHE A 455 15.02 6.34 2.09
CA PHE A 455 15.23 5.71 3.39
C PHE A 455 14.53 6.48 4.53
N GLN A 456 13.75 5.80 5.36
CA GLN A 456 12.87 6.41 6.37
C GLN A 456 13.46 6.35 7.80
N CYS A 457 14.79 6.33 7.92
CA CYS A 457 15.52 6.05 9.16
C CYS A 457 15.92 7.28 10.00
N TYR A 458 15.42 8.47 9.69
CA TYR A 458 15.97 9.74 10.21
C TYR A 458 15.31 10.23 11.51
N ASP A 459 14.45 9.43 12.15
CA ASP A 459 13.95 9.73 13.49
C ASP A 459 15.06 9.53 14.55
N ARG A 460 14.96 10.22 15.69
CA ARG A 460 16.02 10.18 16.71
C ARG A 460 16.29 8.79 17.31
N TYR A 461 15.35 7.86 17.26
CA TYR A 461 15.49 6.52 17.83
C TYR A 461 16.18 5.58 16.85
N LEU A 462 15.79 5.61 15.56
CA LEU A 462 16.49 4.88 14.49
C LEU A 462 17.90 5.41 14.26
N LEU A 463 18.12 6.74 14.25
CA LEU A 463 19.49 7.31 14.19
C LEU A 463 20.35 6.88 15.39
N ARG A 464 19.76 6.73 16.59
CA ARG A 464 20.46 6.21 17.78
C ARG A 464 20.72 4.70 17.70
N SER A 465 19.87 3.93 17.02
CA SER A 465 20.11 2.51 16.70
C SER A 465 21.26 2.36 15.71
N LEU A 466 21.24 3.12 14.60
CA LEU A 466 22.30 3.15 13.59
C LEU A 466 23.66 3.56 14.19
N ARG A 467 23.68 4.57 15.06
CA ARG A 467 24.91 4.98 15.76
C ARG A 467 25.51 3.85 16.59
N ARG A 468 24.69 3.14 17.39
CA ARG A 468 25.14 1.98 18.17
C ARG A 468 25.67 0.85 17.27
N ALA A 469 25.04 0.61 16.13
CA ALA A 469 25.49 -0.40 15.15
C ALA A 469 26.83 -0.01 14.50
N ALA A 470 27.04 1.28 14.20
CA ALA A 470 28.29 1.81 13.63
C ALA A 470 29.44 1.78 14.66
N GLU A 471 29.16 2.16 15.90
CA GLU A 471 30.09 2.08 17.05
C GLU A 471 30.50 0.63 17.34
N ALA A 472 29.54 -0.30 17.39
CA ALA A 472 29.79 -1.74 17.60
C ALA A 472 30.61 -2.39 16.46
N ARG A 473 30.65 -1.76 15.27
CA ARG A 473 31.47 -2.19 14.13
C ARG A 473 32.82 -1.45 14.04
N GLY A 474 33.12 -0.55 14.98
CA GLY A 474 34.37 0.23 15.00
C GLY A 474 34.42 1.38 13.98
N HIS A 475 33.29 1.80 13.43
CA HIS A 475 33.21 2.74 12.31
C HIS A 475 32.17 3.85 12.58
N SER A 476 32.35 4.63 13.65
CA SER A 476 31.39 5.68 14.07
C SER A 476 31.08 6.74 12.99
N LEU A 477 31.92 6.89 11.96
CA LEU A 477 31.65 7.75 10.79
C LEU A 477 30.45 7.24 9.94
N TRP A 478 30.10 5.96 10.04
CA TRP A 478 28.95 5.34 9.36
C TRP A 478 27.63 5.51 10.14
N ALA A 479 27.60 6.30 11.22
CA ALA A 479 26.42 6.56 12.04
C ALA A 479 25.39 7.53 11.40
N ARG A 480 25.14 7.41 10.09
CA ARG A 480 24.25 8.26 9.28
C ARG A 480 23.66 7.47 8.10
N GLY A 481 22.57 7.97 7.50
CA GLY A 481 22.06 7.45 6.23
C GLY A 481 22.88 7.93 5.01
N PRO A 482 22.75 7.33 3.81
CA PRO A 482 23.63 7.65 2.68
C PRO A 482 23.38 9.04 2.08
N ASP A 483 24.43 9.85 2.00
CA ASP A 483 24.34 11.25 1.55
C ASP A 483 24.08 11.41 0.04
N ASN A 484 24.26 10.33 -0.75
CA ASN A 484 24.20 10.29 -2.22
C ASN A 484 23.09 9.40 -2.78
N ALA A 485 22.06 9.09 -1.97
CA ALA A 485 20.91 8.26 -2.33
C ALA A 485 19.87 8.92 -3.27
N GLY A 486 20.09 10.16 -3.72
CA GLY A 486 19.11 10.89 -4.54
C GLY A 486 17.87 11.34 -3.76
N SER A 487 16.70 11.21 -4.38
CA SER A 487 15.40 11.59 -3.80
C SER A 487 14.27 10.67 -4.27
N TYR A 488 13.08 10.80 -3.67
CA TYR A 488 11.90 9.97 -3.93
C TYR A 488 11.68 9.64 -5.42
N ASN A 489 11.86 10.62 -6.31
CA ASN A 489 11.56 10.52 -7.74
C ASN A 489 12.80 10.40 -8.64
N SER A 490 13.99 10.19 -8.07
CA SER A 490 15.21 9.91 -8.82
C SER A 490 15.15 8.50 -9.45
N ARG A 491 16.00 8.26 -10.46
CA ARG A 491 16.28 6.95 -11.06
C ARG A 491 17.59 6.39 -10.49
N PRO A 492 17.82 5.06 -10.44
CA PRO A 492 19.01 4.49 -9.81
C PRO A 492 20.34 5.05 -10.36
N HIS A 493 20.44 5.17 -11.68
CA HIS A 493 21.60 5.68 -12.41
C HIS A 493 21.87 7.19 -12.23
N GLU A 494 20.93 7.97 -11.69
CA GLU A 494 21.11 9.39 -11.35
C GLU A 494 21.80 9.58 -9.98
N THR A 495 21.95 8.51 -9.21
CA THR A 495 22.43 8.55 -7.82
C THR A 495 23.83 7.95 -7.69
N GLY A 496 24.63 8.43 -6.73
CA GLY A 496 25.91 7.81 -6.40
C GLY A 496 25.77 6.52 -5.59
N PHE A 497 24.62 6.33 -4.93
CA PHE A 497 24.38 5.15 -4.10
C PHE A 497 23.87 3.94 -4.89
N PHE A 498 22.90 4.13 -5.79
CA PHE A 498 22.17 3.04 -6.47
C PHE A 498 22.57 2.78 -7.93
N CYS A 499 23.52 3.53 -8.49
CA CYS A 499 24.03 3.24 -9.84
C CYS A 499 24.82 1.92 -9.88
N ASP A 500 25.08 1.41 -11.09
CA ASP A 500 25.89 0.20 -11.24
C ASP A 500 27.33 0.44 -10.75
N GLY A 501 27.77 -0.36 -9.76
CA GLY A 501 29.03 -0.15 -9.04
C GLY A 501 28.99 0.95 -7.97
N GLY A 502 27.82 1.52 -7.66
CA GLY A 502 27.62 2.57 -6.65
C GLY A 502 27.78 2.09 -5.20
N ASP A 503 27.67 3.04 -4.26
CA ASP A 503 27.99 2.84 -2.84
C ASP A 503 27.13 1.77 -2.12
N TYR A 504 26.01 1.30 -2.69
CA TYR A 504 25.19 0.23 -2.11
C TYR A 504 25.97 -1.08 -1.88
N ASP A 505 26.85 -1.47 -2.80
CA ASP A 505 27.78 -2.60 -2.63
C ASP A 505 29.15 -2.16 -2.07
N GLY A 506 29.29 -0.90 -1.65
CA GLY A 506 30.43 -0.43 -0.87
C GLY A 506 30.46 -1.04 0.54
N TYR A 507 31.61 -0.94 1.23
CA TYR A 507 31.72 -1.37 2.63
C TYR A 507 30.70 -0.67 3.56
N TYR A 508 30.40 0.58 3.26
CA TYR A 508 29.40 1.39 3.95
C TYR A 508 27.97 1.00 3.57
N GLY A 509 27.62 0.90 2.28
CA GLY A 509 26.29 0.49 1.83
C GLY A 509 25.89 -0.89 2.36
N ARG A 510 26.76 -1.90 2.24
CA ARG A 510 26.54 -3.24 2.80
C ARG A 510 26.37 -3.25 4.32
N PHE A 511 26.95 -2.28 5.04
CA PHE A 511 26.69 -2.10 6.47
C PHE A 511 25.32 -1.46 6.73
N PHE A 512 25.03 -0.33 6.06
CA PHE A 512 23.82 0.44 6.25
C PHE A 512 22.57 -0.37 5.86
N LEU A 513 22.58 -0.99 4.67
CA LEU A 513 21.48 -1.81 4.17
C LEU A 513 21.26 -3.06 5.02
N LYS A 514 22.33 -3.68 5.53
CA LYS A 514 22.21 -4.78 6.51
C LYS A 514 21.57 -4.30 7.82
N TRP A 515 21.95 -3.13 8.34
CA TRP A 515 21.31 -2.58 9.54
C TRP A 515 19.82 -2.28 9.28
N TYR A 516 19.50 -1.56 8.19
CA TYR A 516 18.16 -1.12 7.84
C TYR A 516 17.19 -2.32 7.64
N SER A 517 17.60 -3.32 6.85
CA SER A 517 16.84 -4.57 6.69
C SER A 517 16.76 -5.42 7.97
N GLN A 518 17.79 -5.41 8.82
CA GLN A 518 17.73 -6.11 10.11
C GLN A 518 16.73 -5.45 11.06
N VAL A 519 16.58 -4.11 11.06
CA VAL A 519 15.55 -3.44 11.89
C VAL A 519 14.13 -3.86 11.47
N LEU A 520 13.88 -4.03 10.17
CA LEU A 520 12.63 -4.57 9.62
C LEU A 520 12.36 -5.99 10.11
N VAL A 521 13.32 -6.91 9.92
CA VAL A 521 13.19 -8.31 10.36
C VAL A 521 13.01 -8.40 11.88
N ASP A 522 13.78 -7.61 12.63
CA ASP A 522 13.72 -7.55 14.09
C ASP A 522 12.37 -6.99 14.60
N HIS A 523 11.69 -6.11 13.85
CA HIS A 523 10.36 -5.61 14.18
C HIS A 523 9.30 -6.70 14.00
N GLY A 524 9.25 -7.31 12.82
CA GLY A 524 8.36 -8.45 12.55
C GLY A 524 8.53 -9.57 13.58
N ASP A 525 9.79 -9.88 13.94
CA ASP A 525 10.10 -10.90 14.95
C ASP A 525 9.51 -10.61 16.34
N ARG A 526 9.42 -9.34 16.74
CA ARG A 526 8.82 -8.93 18.02
C ARG A 526 7.31 -8.99 18.00
N VAL A 527 6.69 -8.42 16.97
CA VAL A 527 5.23 -8.28 16.92
C VAL A 527 4.58 -9.63 16.64
N LEU A 528 5.15 -10.46 15.76
CA LEU A 528 4.62 -11.81 15.49
C LEU A 528 4.84 -12.76 16.67
N HIS A 529 5.91 -12.60 17.46
CA HIS A 529 6.05 -13.33 18.73
C HIS A 529 4.89 -13.03 19.69
N LEU A 530 4.52 -11.75 19.81
CA LEU A 530 3.42 -11.31 20.68
C LEU A 530 2.05 -11.68 20.10
N ALA A 531 1.87 -11.65 18.79
CA ALA A 531 0.67 -12.12 18.11
C ALA A 531 0.47 -13.63 18.30
N LYS A 532 1.54 -14.44 18.20
CA LYS A 532 1.52 -15.88 18.48
C LYS A 532 1.07 -16.21 19.91
N LEU A 533 1.43 -15.37 20.88
CA LEU A 533 0.99 -15.49 22.29
C LEU A 533 -0.45 -15.00 22.50
N ALA A 534 -0.93 -14.04 21.71
CA ALA A 534 -2.30 -13.55 21.77
C ALA A 534 -3.30 -14.48 21.05
N PHE A 535 -2.87 -15.18 19.99
CA PHE A 535 -3.70 -15.98 19.10
C PHE A 535 -3.25 -17.45 19.03
N GLU A 536 -2.87 -18.01 20.18
CA GLU A 536 -2.47 -19.43 20.27
C GLU A 536 -3.58 -20.35 19.74
N GLY A 537 -3.22 -21.21 18.79
CA GLY A 537 -4.15 -22.10 18.07
C GLY A 537 -4.76 -21.53 16.79
N THR A 538 -4.57 -20.25 16.47
CA THR A 538 -5.05 -19.62 15.22
C THR A 538 -3.90 -19.37 14.26
N CYS A 539 -4.18 -19.40 12.95
CA CYS A 539 -3.20 -18.98 11.94
C CYS A 539 -2.96 -17.47 12.05
N ILE A 540 -1.68 -17.05 12.10
CA ILE A 540 -1.29 -15.65 11.98
C ILE A 540 -0.60 -15.43 10.63
N ALA A 541 -0.83 -14.27 10.01
CA ALA A 541 -0.23 -13.89 8.74
C ALA A 541 0.50 -12.55 8.84
N ALA A 542 1.46 -12.33 7.94
CA ALA A 542 2.16 -11.06 7.76
C ALA A 542 2.22 -10.69 6.28
N LYS A 543 1.91 -9.43 5.97
CA LYS A 543 1.77 -8.94 4.60
C LYS A 543 3.06 -8.35 4.04
N LEU A 544 3.41 -8.71 2.80
CA LEU A 544 4.51 -8.11 2.03
C LEU A 544 4.03 -7.45 0.72
N PRO A 545 4.58 -6.27 0.36
CA PRO A 545 4.26 -5.55 -0.86
C PRO A 545 5.06 -6.06 -2.07
N SER A 546 4.47 -6.01 -3.27
CA SER A 546 5.18 -6.31 -4.52
C SER A 546 5.85 -5.07 -5.13
N ILE A 547 7.05 -4.72 -4.63
CA ILE A 547 7.86 -3.60 -5.11
C ILE A 547 8.66 -4.01 -6.35
N HIS A 548 7.98 -3.98 -7.50
CA HIS A 548 8.43 -4.58 -8.75
C HIS A 548 9.24 -3.66 -9.67
N TRP A 549 9.31 -2.36 -9.39
CA TRP A 549 10.05 -1.39 -10.20
C TRP A 549 11.52 -1.30 -9.77
N TRP A 550 12.42 -1.04 -10.74
CA TRP A 550 13.88 -1.18 -10.64
C TRP A 550 14.41 -2.59 -10.33
N TYR A 551 13.56 -3.63 -10.27
CA TYR A 551 13.99 -5.01 -10.03
C TYR A 551 15.00 -5.52 -11.08
N LYS A 552 14.96 -5.02 -12.32
CA LYS A 552 15.96 -5.35 -13.36
C LYS A 552 17.26 -4.54 -13.26
N THR A 553 17.46 -3.74 -12.22
CA THR A 553 18.73 -3.01 -11.97
C THR A 553 19.56 -3.72 -10.92
N SER A 554 20.89 -3.68 -11.01
CA SER A 554 21.79 -4.39 -10.09
C SER A 554 21.54 -4.08 -8.60
N SER A 555 21.08 -2.86 -8.33
CA SER A 555 20.85 -2.33 -6.98
C SER A 555 19.43 -2.50 -6.44
N HIS A 556 18.43 -2.91 -7.25
CA HIS A 556 17.04 -3.11 -6.80
C HIS A 556 16.50 -1.93 -5.95
N ALA A 557 16.78 -0.69 -6.38
CA ALA A 557 16.78 0.48 -5.50
C ALA A 557 15.49 0.73 -4.68
N ALA A 558 14.31 0.46 -5.23
CA ALA A 558 13.04 0.64 -4.51
C ALA A 558 12.81 -0.41 -3.40
N GLU A 559 13.28 -1.65 -3.62
CA GLU A 559 13.27 -2.69 -2.59
C GLU A 559 14.19 -2.28 -1.43
N LEU A 560 15.39 -1.77 -1.75
CA LEU A 560 16.35 -1.29 -0.75
C LEU A 560 15.78 -0.15 0.11
N THR A 561 15.13 0.87 -0.48
CA THR A 561 14.56 1.98 0.30
C THR A 561 13.38 1.54 1.16
N ALA A 562 12.60 0.54 0.71
CA ALA A 562 11.52 -0.06 1.47
C ALA A 562 11.99 -1.03 2.59
N GLY A 563 13.26 -1.42 2.61
CA GLY A 563 13.88 -2.25 3.64
C GLY A 563 14.19 -3.68 3.24
N PHE A 564 13.76 -4.11 2.04
CA PHE A 564 14.14 -5.39 1.46
C PHE A 564 15.54 -5.25 0.89
N TYR A 565 16.55 -5.78 1.60
CA TYR A 565 17.92 -5.77 1.10
C TYR A 565 18.13 -6.87 0.04
N ASN A 566 17.31 -6.83 -1.01
CA ASN A 566 17.43 -7.60 -2.23
C ASN A 566 18.46 -6.91 -3.16
N SER A 567 19.24 -7.67 -3.91
CA SER A 567 20.08 -7.16 -4.99
C SER A 567 20.42 -8.31 -5.96
N CYS A 568 20.97 -8.02 -7.14
CA CYS A 568 21.23 -9.04 -8.16
C CYS A 568 22.19 -10.18 -7.73
N ASN A 569 22.84 -10.02 -6.57
CA ASN A 569 23.75 -10.95 -5.91
C ASN A 569 23.30 -11.40 -4.51
N ARG A 570 22.09 -11.03 -4.05
CA ARG A 570 21.60 -11.27 -2.69
C ARG A 570 20.07 -11.35 -2.60
N ASP A 571 19.57 -12.50 -2.15
CA ASP A 571 18.16 -12.66 -1.75
C ASP A 571 17.85 -11.80 -0.50
N GLY A 572 16.90 -10.86 -0.65
CA GLY A 572 16.39 -10.02 0.43
C GLY A 572 15.27 -10.64 1.27
N TYR A 573 14.55 -11.64 0.73
CA TYR A 573 13.32 -12.20 1.28
C TYR A 573 13.54 -13.44 2.16
N ALA A 574 14.58 -14.24 1.89
CA ALA A 574 14.90 -15.44 2.67
C ALA A 574 15.03 -15.17 4.20
N ALA A 575 15.53 -14.00 4.59
CA ALA A 575 15.62 -13.59 6.00
C ALA A 575 14.25 -13.31 6.64
N ILE A 576 13.30 -12.79 5.87
CA ILE A 576 11.92 -12.56 6.30
C ILE A 576 11.17 -13.90 6.37
N ALA A 577 11.28 -14.74 5.33
CA ALA A 577 10.65 -16.06 5.32
C ALA A 577 11.12 -16.95 6.49
N ALA A 578 12.42 -16.91 6.85
CA ALA A 578 12.94 -17.58 8.04
C ALA A 578 12.37 -17.01 9.36
N MET A 579 12.11 -15.71 9.43
CA MET A 579 11.46 -15.05 10.58
C MET A 579 9.98 -15.44 10.68
N LEU A 580 9.24 -15.48 9.57
CA LEU A 580 7.86 -15.97 9.54
C LEU A 580 7.79 -17.45 9.99
N LYS A 581 8.71 -18.30 9.49
CA LYS A 581 8.83 -19.71 9.89
C LYS A 581 9.05 -19.89 11.39
N LYS A 582 9.90 -19.06 12.02
CA LYS A 582 10.16 -19.08 13.47
C LYS A 582 8.88 -18.91 14.29
N HIS A 583 7.94 -18.08 13.82
CA HIS A 583 6.65 -17.89 14.48
C HIS A 583 5.57 -18.86 13.98
N GLY A 584 5.75 -19.50 12.82
CA GLY A 584 4.71 -20.28 12.17
C GLY A 584 3.67 -19.38 11.51
N ALA A 585 4.07 -18.17 11.10
CA ALA A 585 3.22 -17.23 10.39
C ALA A 585 3.17 -17.59 8.90
N ALA A 586 1.98 -17.41 8.30
CA ALA A 586 1.83 -17.39 6.87
C ALA A 586 2.36 -16.07 6.28
N LEU A 587 2.83 -16.10 5.04
CA LEU A 587 3.05 -14.92 4.23
C LEU A 587 1.74 -14.57 3.52
N ASN A 588 1.26 -13.32 3.58
CA ASN A 588 0.35 -12.79 2.58
C ASN A 588 1.15 -11.93 1.60
N PHE A 589 1.00 -12.15 0.29
CA PHE A 589 1.70 -11.39 -0.74
C PHE A 589 0.73 -10.76 -1.73
N THR A 590 0.95 -9.48 -2.03
CA THR A 590 0.09 -8.69 -2.91
C THR A 590 0.54 -8.76 -4.37
N PHE A 591 -0.30 -9.31 -5.24
CA PHE A 591 0.06 -9.63 -6.63
C PHE A 591 -0.23 -8.44 -7.58
N PRO A 592 0.78 -7.92 -8.30
CA PRO A 592 0.58 -6.84 -9.26
C PRO A 592 -0.06 -7.39 -10.55
N LEU A 593 -1.28 -6.96 -10.87
CA LEU A 593 -1.96 -7.39 -12.09
C LEU A 593 -1.45 -6.61 -13.32
N VAL A 594 -0.25 -6.98 -13.77
CA VAL A 594 0.57 -6.27 -14.77
C VAL A 594 -0.19 -5.85 -16.03
N GLN A 595 -1.15 -6.65 -16.49
CA GLN A 595 -1.87 -6.43 -17.75
C GLN A 595 -2.93 -5.32 -17.69
N MET A 596 -3.19 -4.72 -16.52
CA MET A 596 -3.95 -3.46 -16.40
C MET A 596 -3.08 -2.21 -16.55
N LEU A 597 -1.76 -2.36 -16.75
CA LEU A 597 -0.91 -1.31 -17.31
C LEU A 597 -0.96 -1.44 -18.84
N ASP A 598 -1.87 -0.70 -19.49
CA ASP A 598 -1.95 -0.47 -20.95
C ASP A 598 -0.71 0.26 -21.54
N ARG A 599 0.42 0.19 -20.83
CA ARG A 599 1.65 0.94 -21.06
C ARG A 599 2.85 0.04 -20.84
N HIS A 600 3.09 -0.77 -21.84
CA HIS A 600 4.32 -1.56 -21.97
C HIS A 600 5.59 -0.66 -21.95
N GLU A 601 5.43 0.63 -22.25
CA GLU A 601 6.43 1.70 -22.15
C GLU A 601 6.74 2.08 -20.69
N ASP A 602 5.73 2.37 -19.86
CA ASP A 602 5.90 2.73 -18.43
C ASP A 602 6.60 1.60 -17.63
N LEU A 603 6.35 0.33 -17.98
CA LEU A 603 7.04 -0.84 -17.40
C LEU A 603 8.50 -0.98 -17.86
N SER A 604 8.79 -0.58 -19.10
CA SER A 604 10.13 -0.58 -19.68
C SER A 604 11.00 0.52 -19.07
N GLU A 605 10.47 1.74 -18.95
CA GLU A 605 11.16 2.86 -18.27
C GLU A 605 11.39 2.59 -16.78
N ALA A 606 10.46 1.90 -16.12
CA ALA A 606 10.59 1.47 -14.72
C ALA A 606 11.58 0.32 -14.48
N LEU A 607 12.12 -0.31 -15.54
CA LEU A 607 12.96 -1.52 -15.48
C LEU A 607 12.38 -2.59 -14.53
N ALA A 608 11.07 -2.82 -14.68
CA ALA A 608 10.29 -3.61 -13.73
C ALA A 608 10.34 -5.12 -14.01
N ASP A 609 10.22 -5.95 -12.97
CA ASP A 609 9.95 -7.39 -13.11
C ASP A 609 8.96 -7.94 -12.07
N PRO A 610 7.66 -7.65 -12.24
CA PRO A 610 6.63 -8.17 -11.34
C PRO A 610 6.55 -9.70 -11.30
N GLU A 611 6.88 -10.40 -12.39
CA GLU A 611 6.79 -11.87 -12.44
C GLU A 611 8.01 -12.53 -11.80
N GLY A 612 9.21 -12.01 -12.06
CA GLY A 612 10.44 -12.42 -11.39
C GLY A 612 10.37 -12.22 -9.88
N LEU A 613 9.84 -11.07 -9.43
CA LEU A 613 9.63 -10.79 -8.00
C LEU A 613 8.62 -11.76 -7.36
N VAL A 614 7.47 -11.99 -8.01
CA VAL A 614 6.46 -12.96 -7.54
C VAL A 614 7.11 -14.33 -7.31
N TRP A 615 7.84 -14.87 -8.29
CA TRP A 615 8.48 -16.19 -8.14
C TRP A 615 9.63 -16.18 -7.12
N GLN A 616 10.38 -15.08 -6.96
CA GLN A 616 11.40 -15.00 -5.91
C GLN A 616 10.76 -15.11 -4.52
N VAL A 617 9.71 -14.32 -4.25
CA VAL A 617 9.03 -14.28 -2.95
C VAL A 617 8.32 -15.60 -2.65
N LEU A 618 7.64 -16.19 -3.64
CA LEU A 618 6.97 -17.49 -3.50
C LEU A 618 7.95 -18.63 -3.20
N ASN A 619 9.08 -18.71 -3.92
CA ASN A 619 10.07 -19.75 -3.67
C ASN A 619 10.78 -19.55 -2.32
N ALA A 620 11.15 -18.33 -1.95
CA ALA A 620 11.73 -18.02 -0.65
C ALA A 620 10.81 -18.43 0.53
N ALA A 621 9.48 -18.38 0.33
CA ALA A 621 8.49 -18.84 1.29
C ALA A 621 8.32 -20.38 1.30
N TRP A 622 8.12 -21.00 0.13
CA TRP A 622 7.86 -22.44 0.02
C TRP A 622 9.10 -23.31 0.31
N ASP A 623 10.31 -22.86 -0.02
CA ASP A 623 11.56 -23.59 0.27
C ASP A 623 11.88 -23.60 1.77
N VAL A 624 11.31 -22.67 2.54
CA VAL A 624 11.28 -22.75 4.02
C VAL A 624 9.96 -23.30 4.56
N CYS A 625 9.04 -23.74 3.71
CA CYS A 625 7.77 -24.38 4.04
C CYS A 625 6.84 -23.54 4.92
N ILE A 626 6.75 -22.22 4.69
CA ILE A 626 5.65 -21.42 5.25
C ILE A 626 4.44 -21.40 4.29
N PRO A 627 3.20 -21.34 4.79
CA PRO A 627 2.03 -21.15 3.95
C PRO A 627 2.05 -19.77 3.28
N VAL A 628 1.50 -19.67 2.07
CA VAL A 628 1.34 -18.40 1.34
C VAL A 628 -0.14 -18.14 1.08
N ALA A 629 -0.65 -17.01 1.55
CA ALA A 629 -1.89 -16.39 1.11
C ALA A 629 -1.60 -15.29 0.06
N SER A 630 -2.63 -14.88 -0.66
CA SER A 630 -2.50 -13.96 -1.80
C SER A 630 -3.68 -13.00 -1.90
N GLU A 631 -3.44 -11.80 -2.38
CA GLU A 631 -4.45 -10.79 -2.74
C GLU A 631 -4.07 -10.07 -4.04
N ASN A 632 -5.05 -9.49 -4.74
CA ASN A 632 -4.81 -8.67 -5.93
C ASN A 632 -4.50 -7.21 -5.57
N ALA A 633 -3.43 -6.64 -6.14
CA ALA A 633 -3.01 -5.26 -5.87
C ALA A 633 -3.98 -4.18 -6.39
N LEU A 634 -4.74 -4.50 -7.42
CA LEU A 634 -5.71 -3.63 -8.10
C LEU A 634 -6.98 -4.45 -8.42
N PRO A 635 -8.17 -3.83 -8.48
CA PRO A 635 -9.41 -4.52 -8.83
C PRO A 635 -9.28 -5.31 -10.14
N CYS A 636 -9.58 -6.61 -10.06
CA CYS A 636 -9.47 -7.57 -11.16
C CYS A 636 -10.89 -8.01 -11.54
N LEU A 637 -11.46 -7.49 -12.62
CA LEU A 637 -12.83 -7.81 -13.02
C LEU A 637 -12.90 -8.71 -14.26
N ASP A 638 -11.75 -9.06 -14.83
CA ASP A 638 -11.64 -9.73 -16.14
C ASP A 638 -11.06 -11.15 -16.06
N ARG A 639 -11.41 -11.95 -17.06
CA ARG A 639 -11.05 -13.37 -17.17
C ARG A 639 -9.54 -13.61 -17.33
N VAL A 640 -8.79 -12.68 -17.94
CA VAL A 640 -7.33 -12.81 -18.09
C VAL A 640 -6.65 -12.61 -16.74
N GLY A 641 -7.08 -11.60 -15.98
CA GLY A 641 -6.59 -11.36 -14.63
C GLY A 641 -6.84 -12.54 -13.68
N TYR A 642 -8.05 -13.09 -13.68
CA TYR A 642 -8.39 -14.27 -12.88
C TYR A 642 -7.56 -15.51 -13.24
N ASN A 643 -7.33 -15.77 -14.52
CA ASN A 643 -6.46 -16.87 -14.96
C ASN A 643 -5.01 -16.69 -14.48
N LYS A 644 -4.49 -15.46 -14.50
CA LYS A 644 -3.14 -15.16 -13.99
C LYS A 644 -3.01 -15.39 -12.47
N ILE A 645 -4.05 -15.08 -11.70
CA ILE A 645 -4.11 -15.39 -10.27
C ILE A 645 -4.12 -16.91 -10.03
N LEU A 646 -4.89 -17.65 -10.84
CA LEU A 646 -4.98 -19.11 -10.77
C LEU A 646 -3.65 -19.82 -11.07
N ASP A 647 -2.87 -19.34 -12.04
CA ASP A 647 -1.58 -19.96 -12.38
C ASP A 647 -0.51 -19.78 -11.29
N TYR A 648 -0.52 -18.67 -10.54
CA TYR A 648 0.31 -18.53 -9.34
C TYR A 648 -0.25 -19.29 -8.13
N GLY A 649 -1.58 -19.32 -7.95
CA GLY A 649 -2.24 -19.95 -6.81
C GLY A 649 -2.28 -21.47 -6.86
N LYS A 650 -2.17 -22.04 -8.07
CA LYS A 650 -2.08 -23.47 -8.35
C LYS A 650 -1.05 -23.71 -9.46
N PRO A 651 0.28 -23.62 -9.20
CA PRO A 651 1.32 -23.84 -10.21
C PRO A 651 1.15 -25.15 -11.00
N THR A 652 1.48 -25.10 -12.30
CA THR A 652 1.37 -26.28 -13.19
C THR A 652 2.60 -27.17 -13.07
N ASN A 653 2.41 -28.50 -13.03
CA ASN A 653 3.48 -29.51 -12.99
C ASN A 653 4.43 -29.43 -11.77
N ASP A 654 4.04 -28.74 -10.69
CA ASP A 654 4.82 -28.78 -9.45
C ASP A 654 4.72 -30.15 -8.77
N LEU A 655 5.88 -30.75 -8.51
CA LEU A 655 6.03 -32.06 -7.88
C LEU A 655 5.81 -32.00 -6.35
N ASP A 656 6.03 -30.83 -5.74
CA ASP A 656 5.76 -30.61 -4.31
C ASP A 656 4.28 -30.32 -4.04
N GLY A 657 3.49 -30.03 -5.09
CA GLY A 657 2.06 -29.70 -4.97
C GLY A 657 1.78 -28.39 -4.23
N ARG A 658 2.70 -27.41 -4.28
CA ARG A 658 2.58 -26.09 -3.68
C ARG A 658 1.33 -25.37 -4.24
N HIS A 659 0.63 -24.65 -3.39
CA HIS A 659 -0.57 -23.88 -3.71
C HIS A 659 -0.78 -22.80 -2.64
N PHE A 660 -1.70 -21.85 -2.88
CA PHE A 660 -2.05 -20.86 -1.85
C PHE A 660 -2.89 -21.47 -0.72
N LEU A 661 -2.66 -21.01 0.51
CA LEU A 661 -3.48 -21.29 1.70
C LEU A 661 -4.90 -20.71 1.55
N SER A 662 -4.99 -19.52 0.94
CA SER A 662 -6.24 -18.82 0.60
C SER A 662 -5.94 -17.66 -0.34
N PHE A 663 -6.94 -17.23 -1.11
CA PHE A 663 -6.90 -15.97 -1.87
C PHE A 663 -7.95 -14.98 -1.33
N THR A 664 -7.59 -13.70 -1.28
CA THR A 664 -8.44 -12.60 -0.83
C THR A 664 -8.66 -11.61 -1.97
N TYR A 665 -9.91 -11.50 -2.43
CA TYR A 665 -10.29 -10.53 -3.45
C TYR A 665 -10.43 -9.13 -2.87
N LEU A 666 -9.68 -8.18 -3.42
CA LEU A 666 -9.72 -6.76 -3.10
C LEU A 666 -10.48 -6.01 -4.22
N ARG A 667 -11.67 -5.45 -3.98
CA ARG A 667 -12.48 -5.38 -2.73
C ARG A 667 -13.97 -5.45 -3.10
N LEU A 668 -14.83 -5.87 -2.16
CA LEU A 668 -16.28 -5.74 -2.29
C LEU A 668 -16.64 -4.29 -2.61
N SER A 669 -17.29 -4.09 -3.75
CA SER A 669 -17.58 -2.80 -4.36
C SER A 669 -18.68 -2.96 -5.42
N PRO A 670 -19.42 -1.89 -5.78
CA PRO A 670 -20.49 -2.00 -6.77
C PRO A 670 -20.07 -2.62 -8.11
N PRO A 671 -18.87 -2.33 -8.68
CA PRO A 671 -18.42 -2.98 -9.91
C PRO A 671 -18.23 -4.50 -9.81
N LEU A 672 -17.86 -5.04 -8.64
CA LEU A 672 -17.81 -6.50 -8.44
C LEU A 672 -19.21 -7.13 -8.50
N MET A 673 -20.22 -6.38 -8.05
CA MET A 673 -21.62 -6.83 -7.96
C MET A 673 -22.41 -6.60 -9.26
N GLU A 674 -21.80 -6.00 -10.29
CA GLU A 674 -22.36 -5.91 -11.64
C GLU A 674 -22.43 -7.29 -12.29
N GLN A 675 -23.57 -7.61 -12.92
CA GLN A 675 -23.90 -8.96 -13.39
C GLN A 675 -22.82 -9.63 -14.24
N GLN A 676 -22.16 -8.89 -15.15
CA GLN A 676 -21.12 -9.45 -16.02
C GLN A 676 -19.85 -9.81 -15.24
N ASN A 677 -19.40 -8.92 -14.35
CA ASN A 677 -18.17 -9.08 -13.58
C ASN A 677 -18.37 -10.16 -12.49
N PHE A 678 -19.57 -10.23 -11.92
CA PHE A 678 -19.95 -11.23 -10.91
C PHE A 678 -19.98 -12.66 -11.48
N VAL A 679 -20.36 -12.85 -12.75
CA VAL A 679 -20.32 -14.17 -13.42
C VAL A 679 -18.87 -14.64 -13.67
N GLU A 680 -17.97 -13.74 -14.07
CA GLU A 680 -16.55 -14.08 -14.19
C GLU A 680 -15.92 -14.35 -12.80
N PHE A 681 -16.33 -13.61 -11.76
CA PHE A 681 -15.91 -13.87 -10.38
C PHE A 681 -16.42 -15.24 -9.86
N GLU A 682 -17.67 -15.62 -10.13
CA GLU A 682 -18.20 -16.97 -9.85
C GLU A 682 -17.37 -18.05 -10.56
N GLY A 683 -17.03 -17.83 -11.84
CA GLY A 683 -16.16 -18.71 -12.61
C GLY A 683 -14.74 -18.80 -12.02
N PHE A 684 -14.20 -17.72 -11.47
CA PHE A 684 -12.91 -17.72 -10.77
C PHE A 684 -12.98 -18.51 -9.46
N VAL A 685 -13.99 -18.24 -8.62
CA VAL A 685 -14.21 -18.96 -7.34
C VAL A 685 -14.27 -20.46 -7.57
N LYS A 686 -15.04 -20.92 -8.57
CA LYS A 686 -15.13 -22.34 -8.94
C LYS A 686 -13.79 -22.95 -9.37
N ARG A 687 -13.01 -22.26 -10.20
CA ARG A 687 -11.64 -22.72 -10.57
C ARG A 687 -10.71 -22.77 -9.34
N MET A 688 -10.84 -21.83 -8.39
CA MET A 688 -10.08 -21.82 -7.13
C MET A 688 -10.49 -22.96 -6.18
N HIS A 689 -11.77 -23.31 -6.12
CA HIS A 689 -12.27 -24.49 -5.39
C HIS A 689 -11.90 -25.82 -6.07
N GLY A 690 -11.54 -25.80 -7.35
CA GLY A 690 -11.24 -27.00 -8.13
C GLY A 690 -12.49 -27.66 -8.70
N GLU A 691 -13.57 -26.91 -8.87
CA GLU A 691 -14.79 -27.32 -9.57
C GLU A 691 -14.64 -27.24 -11.10
N ALA A 692 -15.51 -27.93 -11.83
CA ALA A 692 -15.59 -27.82 -13.28
C ALA A 692 -16.44 -26.60 -13.67
N VAL A 693 -15.83 -25.63 -14.37
CA VAL A 693 -16.57 -24.54 -15.02
C VAL A 693 -17.00 -25.00 -16.41
N HIS A 694 -18.31 -25.06 -16.63
CA HIS A 694 -18.88 -25.21 -17.96
C HIS A 694 -19.04 -23.82 -18.59
N ASP A 695 -18.12 -23.47 -19.50
CA ASP A 695 -18.29 -22.28 -20.34
C ASP A 695 -19.62 -22.36 -21.11
N LEU A 696 -20.49 -21.37 -20.88
CA LEU A 696 -21.65 -21.15 -21.72
C LEU A 696 -21.16 -20.59 -23.06
N GLN A 697 -21.05 -21.48 -24.05
CA GLN A 697 -20.64 -21.11 -25.41
C GLN A 697 -21.66 -20.13 -26.03
N GLY A 698 -21.20 -18.91 -26.31
CA GLY A 698 -21.82 -17.94 -27.22
C GLY A 698 -21.04 -17.85 -28.52
#